data_AF-A0A9D8D3K8-F1
#
_entry.id   AF-A0A9D8D3K8-F1
#
_cell.length_a   1.000
_cell.length_b   1.000
_cell.length_c   1.000
_cell.angle_alpha   90.00
_cell.angle_beta   90.00
_cell.angle_gamma   90.00
#
_symmetry.space_group_name_H-M   'P 1'
#
loop_
_entity.id
_entity.type
_entity.pdbx_description
1 polymer ?
#
loop_
_entity_poly.entity_id
_entity_poly.type
_entity_poly.pdbx_seq_one_letter_code
_entity_poly.pdbx_strand_id
1 'polypeptide(L)'
;VESGRRRAAEPNLVITAKDALAPFLDKWVPVPFLQVRPNNQFREGPADWARVRVVDLEARYGAGYRDEQGNRYRCVLAFDTGLIAEAEGRAYLAPSPKDVTSGALFALAPQQRTNHWLLRQSWMAQWLDELFRELHPRATLEEIESDIKQKPQEPVARYLAFLGLLATAVHFPPVKLVGDAERPGRGAIEVDLVLDVGNSRTCGLLIEAAGELGVNLNDSYELALRDLSHPECVHARPFESRVEFAQAWFGKNHLSRLGGRADAFVWPTMTRVGPEATRLASRRRGTEGNTGMSSPKRYLWDEEPQAREWRFNVAYAQDQTAMPAAAGPMAQLVNQKGEPLHLVEPEADSADHLPVFEPLYSRSSIMTFVLSEVLLQALTLMNSPQQRGRRAHAETPRRLRRIVLTLPTGMPLAERLIFRKRAEAARDLVWMTMGWKLDDPAAPAPRVLTDWDEASCTQLVYLYTEMARNFGGDARRFFQVTAKPRGKPSDGKLAIASIDVGGGTTDLIINSYGLEGAGTSVTLFPEQRFREGFNVAGDDILLRVVQAHVLPPIEAAMRTAGIANPADLMAELLGGDRGGEDVIQRNLRQQFALQVAHPIALEFMRAAETYDPTSGAVAAEPRAYESFFAEGAKPSDEVVAFVNEAARKRGAKGFDLKVVIFAVDLPGIDKTVRAEMGRVLAPLAEIVHAYDCDVLLLSGRPSRLPGIRALLMELLPLPPERVISLHDYRVGAWYPFRDARLRVEDPKTTVAVGAMIAALGQSQLPDFSFRSDLLRSRSIAKFIGKLDGGGRLQRADLVYSGVDLDDREYELPETAFEFRGPMWLGARQLDLVRWPAARLYALEFAKPEYAERHARETPFKI
;
A
#
# COMPACT_ATOMS: atom_id res chain seq x y z
N VAL A 1 -64.39 -1.11 -12.08
CA VAL A 1 -64.87 -2.32 -12.78
C VAL A 1 -66.03 -1.88 -13.63
N GLU A 2 -65.87 -1.89 -14.94
CA GLU A 2 -66.98 -1.81 -15.92
C GLU A 2 -67.02 -3.18 -16.61
N SER A 3 -68.21 -3.71 -16.88
CA SER A 3 -68.42 -4.97 -17.62
C SER A 3 -67.70 -6.24 -17.09
N GLY A 4 -67.50 -6.35 -15.77
CA GLY A 4 -67.04 -7.60 -15.14
C GLY A 4 -65.57 -7.97 -15.40
N ARG A 5 -64.83 -7.14 -16.16
CA ARG A 5 -63.36 -7.23 -16.28
C ARG A 5 -62.73 -6.17 -15.40
N ARG A 6 -61.81 -6.57 -14.51
CA ARG A 6 -60.90 -5.62 -13.84
C ARG A 6 -60.06 -4.96 -14.92
N ARG A 7 -60.43 -3.75 -15.34
CA ARG A 7 -59.55 -2.86 -16.10
C ARG A 7 -58.28 -2.70 -15.25
N ALA A 8 -57.12 -3.05 -15.80
CA ALA A 8 -55.85 -2.70 -15.15
C ALA A 8 -55.90 -1.18 -14.92
N ALA A 9 -55.72 -0.74 -13.67
CA ALA A 9 -55.69 0.68 -13.38
C ALA A 9 -54.60 1.32 -14.25
N GLU A 10 -54.94 2.40 -14.95
CA GLU A 10 -53.90 3.17 -15.64
C GLU A 10 -52.88 3.63 -14.58
N PRO A 11 -51.58 3.39 -14.81
CA PRO A 11 -50.57 3.72 -13.82
C PRO A 11 -50.49 5.23 -13.63
N ASN A 12 -50.58 5.68 -12.38
CA ASN A 12 -50.48 7.10 -12.01
C ASN A 12 -49.11 7.72 -12.35
N LEU A 13 -48.07 6.89 -12.55
CA LEU A 13 -46.72 7.29 -12.91
C LEU A 13 -46.04 6.14 -13.68
N VAL A 14 -45.31 6.45 -14.76
CA VAL A 14 -44.50 5.48 -15.51
C VAL A 14 -43.02 5.87 -15.37
N ILE A 15 -42.23 5.01 -14.74
CA ILE A 15 -40.78 5.20 -14.54
C ILE A 15 -40.04 4.17 -15.39
N THR A 16 -39.17 4.64 -16.29
CA THR A 16 -38.29 3.74 -17.05
C THR A 16 -37.11 3.27 -16.21
N ALA A 17 -36.39 2.23 -16.63
CA ALA A 17 -35.17 1.78 -15.95
C ALA A 17 -34.09 2.89 -15.90
N LYS A 18 -34.02 3.73 -16.93
CA LYS A 18 -33.12 4.88 -16.97
C LYS A 18 -33.51 5.94 -15.94
N ASP A 19 -34.81 6.25 -15.85
CA ASP A 19 -35.34 7.21 -14.87
C ASP A 19 -35.18 6.71 -13.43
N ALA A 20 -35.33 5.40 -13.22
CA ALA A 20 -35.10 4.75 -11.94
C ALA A 20 -33.63 4.85 -11.51
N LEU A 21 -32.66 4.60 -12.41
CA LEU A 21 -31.24 4.64 -12.08
C LEU A 21 -30.70 6.06 -11.87
N ALA A 22 -31.17 7.02 -12.66
CA ALA A 22 -30.56 8.35 -12.76
C ALA A 22 -30.24 9.04 -11.41
N PRO A 23 -31.16 9.11 -10.41
CA PRO A 23 -30.86 9.76 -9.13
C PRO A 23 -29.93 8.96 -8.20
N PHE A 24 -29.70 7.66 -8.50
CA PHE A 24 -28.96 6.73 -7.64
C PHE A 24 -27.59 6.36 -8.21
N LEU A 25 -27.28 6.74 -9.45
CA LEU A 25 -25.99 6.47 -10.08
C LEU A 25 -24.87 7.13 -9.30
N ASP A 26 -23.85 6.34 -9.00
CA ASP A 26 -22.65 6.75 -8.28
C ASP A 26 -22.90 7.28 -6.85
N LYS A 27 -24.07 7.01 -6.28
CA LYS A 27 -24.44 7.37 -4.91
C LYS A 27 -24.65 6.11 -4.08
N TRP A 28 -24.32 6.19 -2.79
CA TRP A 28 -24.72 5.17 -1.83
C TRP A 28 -26.18 5.36 -1.44
N VAL A 29 -26.97 4.30 -1.57
CA VAL A 29 -28.41 4.30 -1.32
C VAL A 29 -28.75 3.21 -0.31
N PRO A 30 -29.44 3.53 0.80
CA PRO A 30 -29.98 2.53 1.72
C PRO A 30 -30.89 1.55 0.98
N VAL A 31 -30.75 0.25 1.25
CA VAL A 31 -31.57 -0.80 0.64
C VAL A 31 -32.14 -1.73 1.71
N PRO A 32 -33.39 -2.23 1.53
CA PRO A 32 -34.07 -3.02 2.53
C PRO A 32 -33.62 -4.49 2.49
N PHE A 33 -32.44 -4.77 3.06
CA PHE A 33 -32.05 -6.14 3.38
C PHE A 33 -32.68 -6.55 4.71
N LEU A 34 -33.87 -7.14 4.65
CA LEU A 34 -34.70 -7.39 5.83
C LEU A 34 -34.60 -8.84 6.28
N GLN A 35 -34.84 -9.08 7.58
CA GLN A 35 -34.86 -10.43 8.13
C GLN A 35 -35.98 -11.25 7.49
N VAL A 36 -35.63 -12.42 6.96
CA VAL A 36 -36.53 -13.36 6.30
C VAL A 36 -37.28 -14.17 7.36
N ARG A 37 -38.61 -14.24 7.20
CA ARG A 37 -39.54 -15.07 7.97
C ARG A 37 -40.06 -16.24 7.10
N PRO A 38 -40.66 -17.27 7.71
CA PRO A 38 -41.32 -18.33 6.95
C PRO A 38 -42.28 -17.78 5.89
N ASN A 39 -42.44 -18.52 4.78
CA ASN A 39 -43.26 -18.13 3.61
C ASN A 39 -42.75 -16.89 2.84
N ASN A 40 -41.45 -16.62 2.84
CA ASN A 40 -40.83 -15.46 2.17
C ASN A 40 -41.45 -14.11 2.60
N GLN A 41 -41.85 -14.03 3.87
CA GLN A 41 -42.24 -12.76 4.48
C GLN A 41 -41.01 -12.08 5.07
N PHE A 42 -41.08 -10.77 5.27
CA PHE A 42 -39.99 -9.99 5.86
C PHE A 42 -40.46 -9.36 7.16
N ARG A 43 -39.57 -9.31 8.15
CA ARG A 43 -39.75 -8.46 9.34
C ARG A 43 -39.45 -7.02 8.96
N GLU A 44 -40.11 -6.06 9.62
CA GLU A 44 -39.72 -4.65 9.54
C GLU A 44 -38.37 -4.46 10.24
N GLY A 45 -37.37 -3.97 9.50
CA GLY A 45 -35.98 -3.83 9.94
C GLY A 45 -35.09 -5.06 9.65
N PRO A 46 -33.75 -4.91 9.77
CA PRO A 46 -33.05 -3.70 10.19
C PRO A 46 -33.02 -2.61 9.09
N ALA A 47 -33.14 -1.35 9.49
CA ALA A 47 -33.46 -0.24 8.58
C ALA A 47 -32.25 0.45 7.91
N ASP A 48 -31.08 0.54 8.56
CA ASP A 48 -29.93 1.32 8.08
C ASP A 48 -28.62 0.52 8.24
N TRP A 49 -28.57 -0.70 7.68
CA TRP A 49 -27.40 -1.58 7.78
C TRP A 49 -26.89 -2.12 6.43
N ALA A 50 -27.63 -1.86 5.34
CA ALA A 50 -27.24 -2.25 3.99
C ALA A 50 -27.36 -1.06 3.04
N ARG A 51 -26.31 -0.82 2.25
CA ARG A 51 -26.27 0.24 1.23
C ARG A 51 -25.78 -0.33 -0.08
N VAL A 52 -26.30 0.21 -1.18
CA VAL A 52 -25.91 -0.16 -2.54
C VAL A 52 -25.35 1.05 -3.26
N ARG A 53 -24.34 0.85 -4.10
CA ARG A 53 -23.85 1.84 -5.07
C ARG A 53 -23.82 1.20 -6.45
N VAL A 54 -24.41 1.88 -7.43
CA VAL A 54 -24.42 1.44 -8.83
C VAL A 54 -23.60 2.43 -9.65
N VAL A 55 -22.57 1.95 -10.32
CA VAL A 55 -21.65 2.76 -11.12
C VAL A 55 -21.83 2.44 -12.60
N ASP A 56 -21.96 3.47 -13.44
CA ASP A 56 -21.84 3.35 -14.89
C ASP A 56 -20.35 3.37 -15.27
N LEU A 57 -19.82 2.20 -15.61
CA LEU A 57 -18.40 2.03 -15.89
C LEU A 57 -17.98 2.76 -17.17
N GLU A 58 -18.87 2.87 -18.14
CA GLU A 58 -18.60 3.58 -19.39
C GLU A 58 -18.51 5.09 -19.16
N ALA A 59 -19.40 5.64 -18.32
CA ALA A 59 -19.33 7.04 -17.93
C ALA A 59 -18.08 7.36 -17.09
N ARG A 60 -17.60 6.40 -16.29
CA ARG A 60 -16.46 6.59 -15.38
C ARG A 60 -15.11 6.40 -16.04
N TYR A 61 -14.93 5.31 -16.79
CA TYR A 61 -13.62 4.88 -17.27
C TYR A 61 -13.41 5.17 -18.76
N GLY A 62 -14.46 5.37 -19.54
CA GLY A 62 -14.34 5.67 -20.96
C GLY A 62 -15.37 4.96 -21.83
N ALA A 63 -15.55 5.48 -23.04
CA ALA A 63 -16.48 4.93 -24.01
C ALA A 63 -16.15 3.46 -24.32
N GLY A 64 -17.14 2.58 -24.25
CA GLY A 64 -16.96 1.14 -24.48
C GLY A 64 -16.38 0.34 -23.32
N TYR A 65 -15.98 0.96 -22.19
CA TYR A 65 -15.45 0.22 -21.04
C TYR A 65 -16.48 -0.74 -20.44
N ARG A 66 -16.08 -1.97 -20.14
CA ARG A 66 -16.91 -3.03 -19.53
C ARG A 66 -16.11 -3.76 -18.45
N ASP A 67 -16.81 -4.37 -17.48
CA ASP A 67 -16.17 -5.23 -16.49
C ASP A 67 -15.70 -6.57 -17.10
N GLU A 68 -15.06 -7.43 -16.30
CA GLU A 68 -14.53 -8.71 -16.76
C GLU A 68 -15.60 -9.67 -17.32
N GLN A 69 -16.88 -9.39 -17.06
CA GLN A 69 -18.03 -10.16 -17.53
C GLN A 69 -18.77 -9.46 -18.68
N GLY A 70 -18.26 -8.34 -19.19
CA GLY A 70 -18.88 -7.57 -20.27
C GLY A 70 -20.00 -6.63 -19.82
N ASN A 71 -20.18 -6.39 -18.52
CA ASN A 71 -21.23 -5.53 -18.00
C ASN A 71 -20.83 -4.05 -18.06
N ARG A 72 -21.81 -3.18 -18.36
CA ARG A 72 -21.64 -1.71 -18.31
C ARG A 72 -21.80 -1.14 -16.89
N TYR A 73 -22.65 -1.76 -16.08
CA TYR A 73 -22.94 -1.28 -14.73
C TYR A 73 -22.35 -2.24 -13.70
N ARG A 74 -21.75 -1.67 -12.64
CA ARG A 74 -21.28 -2.43 -11.48
C ARG A 74 -22.08 -2.05 -10.26
N CYS A 75 -22.60 -3.06 -9.56
CA CYS A 75 -23.32 -2.90 -8.31
C CYS A 75 -22.43 -3.36 -7.15
N VAL A 76 -22.26 -2.52 -6.13
CA VAL A 76 -21.52 -2.84 -4.91
C VAL A 76 -22.45 -2.72 -3.71
N LEU A 77 -22.53 -3.78 -2.90
CA LEU A 77 -23.23 -3.78 -1.62
C LEU A 77 -22.24 -3.60 -0.48
N ALA A 78 -22.57 -2.71 0.44
CA ALA A 78 -21.91 -2.56 1.73
C ALA A 78 -22.88 -2.98 2.83
N PHE A 79 -22.37 -3.76 3.79
CA PHE A 79 -23.09 -4.13 5.01
C PHE A 79 -22.33 -3.58 6.21
N ASP A 80 -23.04 -2.88 7.08
CA ASP A 80 -22.53 -2.52 8.41
C ASP A 80 -22.79 -3.69 9.36
N THR A 81 -21.72 -4.34 9.79
CA THR A 81 -21.75 -5.54 10.64
C THR A 81 -21.79 -5.23 12.14
N GLY A 82 -21.89 -3.96 12.53
CA GLY A 82 -22.10 -3.56 13.93
C GLY A 82 -23.42 -4.11 14.47
N LEU A 83 -23.37 -4.68 15.67
CA LEU A 83 -24.54 -5.28 16.32
C LEU A 83 -25.13 -4.32 17.35
N ILE A 84 -26.46 -4.14 17.31
CA ILE A 84 -27.19 -3.33 18.29
C ILE A 84 -28.16 -4.22 19.05
N ALA A 85 -28.08 -4.22 20.39
CA ALA A 85 -29.03 -4.97 21.22
C ALA A 85 -30.46 -4.45 21.02
N GLU A 86 -31.41 -5.36 20.80
CA GLU A 86 -32.83 -5.02 20.78
C GLU A 86 -33.26 -4.52 22.16
N ALA A 87 -34.00 -3.41 22.20
CA ALA A 87 -34.62 -2.89 23.41
C ALA A 87 -36.03 -2.39 23.10
N GLU A 88 -36.95 -2.53 24.05
CA GLU A 88 -38.33 -2.09 23.89
C GLU A 88 -38.39 -0.58 23.60
N GLY A 89 -39.15 -0.19 22.58
CA GLY A 89 -39.26 1.20 22.13
C GLY A 89 -38.08 1.73 21.29
N ARG A 90 -36.99 0.96 21.08
CA ARG A 90 -35.93 1.34 20.13
C ARG A 90 -36.22 0.81 18.72
N ALA A 91 -35.91 1.63 17.72
CA ALA A 91 -36.02 1.24 16.32
C ALA A 91 -35.02 0.13 15.97
N TYR A 92 -35.46 -0.86 15.19
CA TYR A 92 -34.59 -1.93 14.69
C TYR A 92 -33.79 -1.43 13.49
N LEU A 93 -32.63 -0.82 13.76
CA LEU A 93 -31.79 -0.13 12.77
C LEU A 93 -30.62 -0.98 12.24
N ALA A 94 -30.09 -1.86 13.08
CA ALA A 94 -28.98 -2.77 12.78
C ALA A 94 -29.31 -4.19 13.26
N PRO A 95 -28.70 -5.23 12.69
CA PRO A 95 -28.78 -6.58 13.23
C PRO A 95 -28.38 -6.63 14.71
N SER A 96 -28.99 -7.55 15.46
CA SER A 96 -28.76 -7.71 16.89
C SER A 96 -27.94 -8.98 17.20
N PRO A 97 -27.35 -9.10 18.40
CA PRO A 97 -26.73 -10.36 18.84
C PRO A 97 -27.71 -11.55 18.78
N LYS A 98 -29.01 -11.30 18.98
CA LYS A 98 -30.07 -12.31 18.85
C LYS A 98 -30.22 -12.82 17.41
N ASP A 99 -30.05 -11.94 16.42
CA ASP A 99 -30.11 -12.32 15.02
C ASP A 99 -28.95 -13.22 14.60
N VAL A 100 -27.75 -12.98 15.16
CA VAL A 100 -26.58 -13.85 14.95
C VAL A 100 -26.88 -15.22 15.57
N THR A 101 -27.24 -15.26 16.86
CA THR A 101 -27.46 -16.52 17.62
C THR A 101 -28.59 -17.39 17.09
N SER A 102 -29.62 -16.78 16.51
CA SER A 102 -30.72 -17.49 15.86
C SER A 102 -30.42 -17.93 14.43
N GLY A 103 -29.28 -17.52 13.86
CA GLY A 103 -28.92 -17.79 12.47
C GLY A 103 -29.84 -17.08 11.47
N ALA A 104 -30.29 -15.87 11.80
CA ALA A 104 -31.22 -15.11 10.96
C ALA A 104 -30.68 -14.88 9.55
N LEU A 105 -31.54 -15.12 8.55
CA LEU A 105 -31.26 -14.80 7.16
C LEU A 105 -31.84 -13.43 6.81
N PHE A 106 -31.09 -12.67 6.02
CA PHE A 106 -31.51 -11.37 5.51
C PHE A 106 -31.45 -11.36 3.98
N ALA A 107 -32.44 -10.77 3.32
CA ALA A 107 -32.45 -10.67 1.86
C ALA A 107 -33.07 -9.35 1.40
N LEU A 108 -32.76 -8.94 0.17
CA LEU A 108 -33.36 -7.76 -0.44
C LEU A 108 -34.88 -7.93 -0.55
N ALA A 109 -35.63 -6.98 0.02
CA ALA A 109 -37.09 -6.92 -0.05
C ALA A 109 -37.53 -5.84 -1.05
N PRO A 110 -37.79 -6.16 -2.33
CA PRO A 110 -38.06 -5.13 -3.35
C PRO A 110 -39.51 -4.65 -3.38
N GLN A 111 -40.46 -5.35 -2.75
CA GLN A 111 -41.88 -5.03 -2.91
C GLN A 111 -42.31 -3.81 -2.09
N GLN A 112 -43.12 -2.93 -2.69
CA GLN A 112 -43.67 -1.74 -2.04
C GLN A 112 -44.39 -2.05 -0.72
N ARG A 113 -45.24 -3.10 -0.70
CA ARG A 113 -46.00 -3.49 0.50
C ARG A 113 -45.11 -3.76 1.71
N THR A 114 -43.89 -4.24 1.48
CA THR A 114 -42.92 -4.61 2.52
C THR A 114 -42.16 -3.40 3.04
N ASN A 115 -42.00 -2.35 2.21
CA ASN A 115 -41.19 -1.17 2.51
C ASN A 115 -41.99 0.05 2.96
N HIS A 116 -43.32 -0.05 3.05
CA HIS A 116 -44.19 1.07 3.42
C HIS A 116 -43.81 1.73 4.75
N TRP A 117 -43.38 0.93 5.74
CA TRP A 117 -42.91 1.43 7.04
C TRP A 117 -41.60 2.21 6.93
N LEU A 118 -40.67 1.76 6.08
CA LEU A 118 -39.35 2.38 5.87
C LEU A 118 -39.50 3.71 5.15
N LEU A 119 -40.35 3.75 4.11
CA LEU A 119 -40.63 4.94 3.33
C LEU A 119 -41.35 6.04 4.12
N ARG A 120 -41.97 5.70 5.27
CA ARG A 120 -42.57 6.66 6.20
C ARG A 120 -41.58 7.23 7.22
N GLN A 121 -40.37 6.69 7.30
CA GLN A 121 -39.33 7.23 8.18
C GLN A 121 -38.85 8.57 7.63
N SER A 122 -38.81 9.59 8.48
CA SER A 122 -38.41 10.96 8.08
C SER A 122 -37.03 11.00 7.45
N TRP A 123 -36.06 10.27 8.02
CA TRP A 123 -34.70 10.20 7.50
C TRP A 123 -34.62 9.58 6.10
N MET A 124 -35.43 8.55 5.82
CA MET A 124 -35.45 7.88 4.53
C MET A 124 -36.15 8.75 3.47
N ALA A 125 -37.27 9.38 3.83
CA ALA A 125 -37.95 10.32 2.95
C ALA A 125 -37.03 11.48 2.56
N GLN A 126 -36.35 12.10 3.54
CA GLN A 126 -35.37 13.17 3.29
C GLN A 126 -34.19 12.68 2.43
N TRP A 127 -33.73 11.42 2.62
CA TRP A 127 -32.67 10.85 1.80
C TRP A 127 -33.05 10.78 0.33
N LEU A 128 -34.26 10.28 0.04
CA LEU A 128 -34.77 10.18 -1.32
C LEU A 128 -35.01 11.56 -1.94
N ASP A 129 -35.52 12.50 -1.15
CA ASP A 129 -35.73 13.88 -1.61
C ASP A 129 -34.41 14.58 -1.95
N GLU A 130 -33.38 14.46 -1.10
CA GLU A 130 -32.06 15.03 -1.37
C GLU A 130 -31.43 14.42 -2.65
N LEU A 131 -31.49 13.09 -2.81
CA LEU A 131 -30.99 12.43 -4.03
C LEU A 131 -31.78 12.85 -5.28
N PHE A 132 -33.08 13.07 -5.16
CA PHE A 132 -33.89 13.54 -6.27
C PHE A 132 -33.56 14.99 -6.64
N ARG A 133 -33.32 15.87 -5.66
CA ARG A 133 -32.88 17.26 -5.90
C ARG A 133 -31.52 17.30 -6.62
N GLU A 134 -30.60 16.41 -6.23
CA GLU A 134 -29.28 16.28 -6.86
C GLU A 134 -29.32 15.87 -8.34
N LEU A 135 -30.45 15.33 -8.84
CA LEU A 135 -30.63 14.99 -10.26
C LEU A 135 -30.63 16.23 -11.18
N HIS A 136 -30.99 17.41 -10.63
CA HIS A 136 -31.17 18.65 -11.38
C HIS A 136 -30.15 19.72 -10.95
N PRO A 137 -28.83 19.51 -11.09
CA PRO A 137 -27.81 20.41 -10.52
C PRO A 137 -27.79 21.82 -11.12
N ARG A 138 -28.51 22.05 -12.22
CA ARG A 138 -28.62 23.34 -12.91
C ARG A 138 -30.01 23.99 -12.77
N ALA A 139 -30.96 23.30 -12.18
CA ALA A 139 -32.29 23.87 -11.92
C ALA A 139 -32.22 24.75 -10.68
N THR A 140 -32.97 25.83 -10.68
CA THR A 140 -33.15 26.68 -9.50
C THR A 140 -33.93 25.92 -8.42
N LEU A 141 -33.76 26.33 -7.16
CA LEU A 141 -34.52 25.75 -6.05
C LEU A 141 -36.04 25.84 -6.29
N GLU A 142 -36.52 26.93 -6.89
CA GLU A 142 -37.93 27.14 -7.22
C GLU A 142 -38.45 26.16 -8.28
N GLU A 143 -37.65 25.86 -9.30
CA GLU A 143 -37.98 24.87 -10.34
C GLU A 143 -38.06 23.46 -9.74
N ILE A 144 -37.08 23.09 -8.91
CA ILE A 144 -37.05 21.78 -8.25
C ILE A 144 -38.23 21.64 -7.29
N GLU A 145 -38.55 22.68 -6.51
CA GLU A 145 -39.71 22.68 -5.62
C GLU A 145 -41.05 22.63 -6.37
N SER A 146 -41.14 23.30 -7.52
CA SER A 146 -42.31 23.23 -8.39
C SER A 146 -42.53 21.81 -8.92
N ASP A 147 -41.46 21.15 -9.40
CA ASP A 147 -41.53 19.77 -9.88
C ASP A 147 -41.91 18.78 -8.76
N ILE A 148 -41.30 18.93 -7.57
CA ILE A 148 -41.66 18.11 -6.39
C ILE A 148 -43.12 18.36 -5.99
N LYS A 149 -43.62 19.60 -6.03
CA LYS A 149 -45.03 19.91 -5.74
C LYS A 149 -45.99 19.31 -6.77
N GLN A 150 -45.62 19.31 -8.04
CA GLN A 150 -46.42 18.73 -9.11
C GLN A 150 -46.44 17.20 -9.06
N LYS A 151 -45.34 16.57 -8.62
CA LYS A 151 -45.17 15.11 -8.58
C LYS A 151 -44.58 14.65 -7.24
N PRO A 152 -45.30 14.81 -6.12
CA PRO A 152 -44.77 14.56 -4.78
C PRO A 152 -44.43 13.09 -4.52
N GLN A 153 -44.93 12.17 -5.35
CA GLN A 153 -44.68 10.73 -5.23
C GLN A 153 -43.52 10.25 -6.11
N GLU A 154 -42.93 11.10 -6.95
CA GLU A 154 -41.90 10.69 -7.90
C GLU A 154 -40.60 10.18 -7.26
N PRO A 155 -40.04 10.80 -6.20
CA PRO A 155 -38.83 10.28 -5.55
C PRO A 155 -39.02 8.85 -5.04
N VAL A 156 -40.16 8.59 -4.38
CA VAL A 156 -40.52 7.26 -3.85
C VAL A 156 -40.78 6.27 -4.98
N ALA A 157 -41.48 6.68 -6.05
CA ALA A 157 -41.75 5.83 -7.20
C ALA A 157 -40.45 5.41 -7.91
N ARG A 158 -39.49 6.34 -8.09
CA ARG A 158 -38.16 6.03 -8.65
C ARG A 158 -37.37 5.08 -7.76
N TYR A 159 -37.40 5.26 -6.44
CA TYR A 159 -36.74 4.34 -5.51
C TYR A 159 -37.34 2.92 -5.56
N LEU A 160 -38.66 2.79 -5.59
CA LEU A 160 -39.32 1.48 -5.72
C LEU A 160 -39.00 0.81 -7.07
N ALA A 161 -38.98 1.59 -8.15
CA ALA A 161 -38.56 1.12 -9.47
C ALA A 161 -37.08 0.68 -9.47
N PHE A 162 -36.21 1.41 -8.75
CA PHE A 162 -34.81 1.06 -8.56
C PHE A 162 -34.64 -0.25 -7.79
N LEU A 163 -35.38 -0.48 -6.70
CA LEU A 163 -35.38 -1.76 -5.99
C LEU A 163 -35.86 -2.91 -6.89
N GLY A 164 -36.91 -2.68 -7.67
CA GLY A 164 -37.40 -3.65 -8.66
C GLY A 164 -36.36 -3.97 -9.74
N LEU A 165 -35.65 -2.95 -10.22
CA LEU A 165 -34.56 -3.10 -11.17
C LEU A 165 -33.41 -3.91 -10.58
N LEU A 166 -32.97 -3.58 -9.36
CA LEU A 166 -31.93 -4.33 -8.65
C LEU A 166 -32.30 -5.81 -8.49
N ALA A 167 -33.53 -6.11 -8.06
CA ALA A 167 -33.99 -7.48 -7.88
C ALA A 167 -34.13 -8.27 -9.19
N THR A 168 -34.31 -7.58 -10.33
CA THR A 168 -34.45 -8.22 -11.64
C THR A 168 -33.10 -8.38 -12.34
N ALA A 169 -32.23 -7.38 -12.22
CA ALA A 169 -30.94 -7.31 -12.91
C ALA A 169 -29.80 -7.99 -12.14
N VAL A 170 -29.91 -8.12 -10.81
CA VAL A 170 -28.87 -8.67 -9.95
C VAL A 170 -29.44 -9.74 -9.02
N HIS A 171 -28.78 -10.90 -8.95
CA HIS A 171 -29.13 -11.94 -7.99
C HIS A 171 -28.35 -11.74 -6.69
N PHE A 172 -28.99 -11.15 -5.68
CA PHE A 172 -28.41 -11.05 -4.33
C PHE A 172 -28.79 -12.28 -3.50
N PRO A 173 -27.81 -13.08 -3.02
CA PRO A 173 -28.11 -14.21 -2.15
C PRO A 173 -28.58 -13.71 -0.77
N PRO A 174 -29.40 -14.50 -0.04
CA PRO A 174 -29.63 -14.26 1.37
C PRO A 174 -28.29 -14.27 2.14
N VAL A 175 -28.14 -13.35 3.08
CA VAL A 175 -26.95 -13.20 3.92
C VAL A 175 -27.27 -13.50 5.37
N LYS A 176 -26.27 -13.94 6.12
CA LYS A 176 -26.33 -14.08 7.58
C LYS A 176 -25.03 -13.60 8.20
N LEU A 177 -25.14 -13.09 9.43
CA LEU A 177 -23.99 -12.76 10.26
C LEU A 177 -23.59 -14.00 11.06
N VAL A 178 -22.30 -14.17 11.30
CA VAL A 178 -21.75 -15.29 12.06
C VAL A 178 -20.75 -14.75 13.08
N GLY A 179 -20.93 -15.11 14.36
CA GLY A 179 -20.03 -14.74 15.45
C GLY A 179 -19.15 -15.91 15.93
N ASP A 180 -18.05 -15.58 16.63
CA ASP A 180 -17.13 -16.57 17.22
C ASP A 180 -17.78 -17.32 18.40
N ALA A 181 -18.48 -16.59 19.28
CA ALA A 181 -19.14 -17.12 20.47
C ALA A 181 -20.20 -18.22 20.18
N GLU A 182 -20.68 -18.30 18.95
CA GLU A 182 -21.73 -19.23 18.52
C GLU A 182 -21.19 -20.57 18.01
N ARG A 183 -19.86 -20.76 18.10
CA ARG A 183 -19.20 -22.03 17.77
C ARG A 183 -18.35 -22.57 18.93
N PRO A 184 -18.98 -22.96 20.06
CA PRO A 184 -18.26 -23.52 21.19
C PRO A 184 -17.45 -24.76 20.76
N GLY A 185 -16.15 -24.77 21.05
CA GLY A 185 -15.25 -25.89 20.76
C GLY A 185 -14.71 -25.99 19.32
N ARG A 186 -15.14 -25.12 18.38
CA ARG A 186 -14.56 -25.04 17.03
C ARG A 186 -13.84 -23.72 16.73
N GLY A 187 -14.27 -22.61 17.35
CA GLY A 187 -13.63 -21.29 17.27
C GLY A 187 -13.55 -20.69 15.85
N ALA A 188 -13.00 -19.48 15.76
CA ALA A 188 -12.60 -18.84 14.53
C ALA A 188 -11.35 -19.51 13.91
N ILE A 189 -11.23 -19.44 12.59
CA ILE A 189 -9.99 -19.81 11.90
C ILE A 189 -8.97 -18.70 12.15
N GLU A 190 -7.85 -19.04 12.79
CA GLU A 190 -6.75 -18.11 13.01
C GLU A 190 -6.07 -17.75 11.69
N VAL A 191 -5.75 -16.48 11.51
CA VAL A 191 -5.12 -15.94 10.31
C VAL A 191 -3.86 -15.18 10.71
N ASP A 192 -2.76 -15.44 10.01
CA ASP A 192 -1.53 -14.64 10.11
C ASP A 192 -1.47 -13.70 8.90
N LEU A 193 -1.27 -12.40 9.15
CA LEU A 193 -1.02 -11.38 8.12
C LEU A 193 0.49 -11.19 7.98
N VAL A 194 1.02 -11.33 6.78
CA VAL A 194 2.43 -11.05 6.46
C VAL A 194 2.50 -9.84 5.56
N LEU A 195 3.31 -8.86 5.94
CA LEU A 195 3.48 -7.58 5.25
C LEU A 195 4.94 -7.31 4.98
N ASP A 196 5.22 -6.99 3.73
CA ASP A 196 6.48 -6.43 3.27
C ASP A 196 6.26 -4.98 2.83
N VAL A 197 6.51 -4.07 3.75
CA VAL A 197 6.32 -2.63 3.55
C VAL A 197 7.61 -2.06 2.97
N GLY A 198 7.73 -1.99 1.64
CA GLY A 198 8.88 -1.35 0.99
C GLY A 198 8.76 0.17 0.92
N ASN A 199 9.85 0.86 0.55
CA ASN A 199 9.85 2.31 0.34
C ASN A 199 8.92 2.73 -0.80
N SER A 200 8.94 2.03 -1.93
CA SER A 200 8.15 2.40 -3.11
C SER A 200 6.88 1.54 -3.27
N ARG A 201 6.95 0.25 -2.93
CA ARG A 201 5.83 -0.69 -3.01
C ARG A 201 5.73 -1.57 -1.76
N THR A 202 4.51 -1.88 -1.36
CA THR A 202 4.13 -2.77 -0.27
C THR A 202 3.46 -4.03 -0.81
N CYS A 203 3.78 -5.19 -0.24
CA CYS A 203 3.17 -6.47 -0.55
C CYS A 203 2.58 -7.09 0.72
N GLY A 204 1.44 -7.77 0.62
CA GLY A 204 0.84 -8.46 1.75
C GLY A 204 0.21 -9.79 1.35
N LEU A 205 0.20 -10.74 2.28
CA LEU A 205 -0.55 -11.99 2.14
C LEU A 205 -1.09 -12.45 3.49
N LEU A 206 -2.17 -13.23 3.46
CA LEU A 206 -2.81 -13.81 4.62
C LEU A 206 -2.73 -15.34 4.55
N ILE A 207 -2.60 -15.97 5.71
CA ILE A 207 -2.44 -17.42 5.84
C ILE A 207 -3.42 -17.91 6.89
N GLU A 208 -4.33 -18.80 6.50
CA GLU A 208 -5.19 -19.50 7.45
C GLU A 208 -4.38 -20.59 8.16
N ALA A 209 -4.44 -20.64 9.49
CA ALA A 209 -3.86 -21.71 10.26
C ALA A 209 -4.54 -23.04 9.88
N ALA A 210 -3.75 -24.07 9.64
CA ALA A 210 -4.28 -25.37 9.30
C ALA A 210 -4.75 -26.16 10.52
N GLY A 211 -5.57 -27.18 10.26
CA GLY A 211 -5.91 -28.23 11.23
C GLY A 211 -4.76 -29.22 11.46
N GLU A 212 -5.07 -30.43 11.92
CA GLU A 212 -4.13 -31.44 12.43
C GLU A 212 -3.03 -31.91 11.45
N LEU A 213 -3.12 -31.62 10.15
CA LEU A 213 -2.23 -32.14 9.09
C LEU A 213 -1.14 -31.15 8.61
N GLY A 214 -0.94 -30.01 9.29
CA GLY A 214 0.06 -28.99 8.93
C GLY A 214 -0.43 -28.01 7.86
N VAL A 215 0.31 -26.90 7.67
CA VAL A 215 -0.14 -25.80 6.80
C VAL A 215 0.09 -26.11 5.33
N ASN A 216 -0.99 -26.10 4.54
CA ASN A 216 -0.88 -26.10 3.08
C ASN A 216 -0.68 -24.65 2.61
N LEU A 217 0.48 -24.36 2.01
CA LEU A 217 0.79 -23.02 1.48
C LEU A 217 -0.22 -22.53 0.43
N ASN A 218 -0.96 -23.43 -0.21
CA ASN A 218 -2.05 -23.07 -1.13
C ASN A 218 -3.27 -22.46 -0.42
N ASP A 219 -3.36 -22.55 0.90
CA ASP A 219 -4.42 -21.92 1.70
C ASP A 219 -4.14 -20.43 1.96
N SER A 220 -2.97 -19.92 1.57
CA SER A 220 -2.67 -18.49 1.60
C SER A 220 -3.38 -17.71 0.49
N TYR A 221 -3.47 -16.38 0.66
CA TYR A 221 -3.97 -15.45 -0.35
C TYR A 221 -3.31 -14.09 -0.27
N GLU A 222 -3.31 -13.40 -1.40
CA GLU A 222 -2.86 -12.02 -1.54
C GLU A 222 -3.77 -11.07 -0.73
N LEU A 223 -3.15 -10.09 -0.08
CA LEU A 223 -3.87 -8.95 0.48
C LEU A 223 -4.38 -8.08 -0.66
N ALA A 224 -5.69 -7.93 -0.75
CA ALA A 224 -6.35 -7.04 -1.70
C ALA A 224 -6.94 -5.81 -0.99
N LEU A 225 -6.65 -4.63 -1.52
CA LEU A 225 -7.20 -3.36 -1.06
C LEU A 225 -8.45 -2.99 -1.88
N ARG A 226 -9.53 -2.58 -1.21
CA ARG A 226 -10.69 -1.99 -1.89
C ARG A 226 -10.59 -0.48 -1.84
N ASP A 227 -10.68 0.18 -3.01
CA ASP A 227 -10.71 1.65 -3.09
C ASP A 227 -12.03 2.13 -2.52
N LEU A 228 -12.02 2.84 -1.39
CA LEU A 228 -13.25 3.22 -0.70
C LEU A 228 -13.96 4.41 -1.37
N SER A 229 -13.22 5.19 -2.16
CA SER A 229 -13.80 6.22 -3.02
C SER A 229 -14.47 5.61 -4.26
N HIS A 230 -13.87 4.56 -4.85
CA HIS A 230 -14.34 3.81 -6.03
C HIS A 230 -14.46 2.31 -5.69
N PRO A 231 -15.48 1.89 -4.94
CA PRO A 231 -15.59 0.56 -4.33
C PRO A 231 -15.75 -0.59 -5.32
N GLU A 232 -15.98 -0.31 -6.60
CA GLU A 232 -15.89 -1.29 -7.68
C GLU A 232 -14.46 -1.75 -7.99
N CYS A 233 -13.45 -0.95 -7.62
CA CYS A 233 -12.04 -1.26 -7.80
C CYS A 233 -11.49 -2.06 -6.62
N VAL A 234 -10.81 -3.17 -6.92
CA VAL A 234 -10.08 -3.99 -5.96
C VAL A 234 -8.67 -4.24 -6.49
N HIS A 235 -7.67 -4.00 -5.66
CA HIS A 235 -6.26 -4.06 -6.02
C HIS A 235 -5.56 -5.18 -5.23
N ALA A 236 -5.26 -6.31 -5.87
CA ALA A 236 -4.64 -7.49 -5.23
C ALA A 236 -3.10 -7.55 -5.35
N ARG A 237 -2.52 -6.82 -6.31
CA ARG A 237 -1.06 -6.81 -6.55
C ARG A 237 -0.33 -5.92 -5.53
N PRO A 238 1.00 -6.07 -5.37
CA PRO A 238 1.78 -5.16 -4.55
C PRO A 238 1.53 -3.70 -4.97
N PHE A 239 1.25 -2.84 -4.00
CA PHE A 239 0.72 -1.50 -4.19
C PHE A 239 1.71 -0.42 -3.77
N GLU A 240 1.52 0.83 -4.22
CA GLU A 240 2.39 1.95 -3.88
C GLU A 240 2.40 2.23 -2.37
N SER A 241 3.58 2.43 -1.80
CA SER A 241 3.73 2.86 -0.41
C SER A 241 3.46 4.37 -0.29
N ARG A 242 2.20 4.76 -0.45
CA ARG A 242 1.72 6.14 -0.38
C ARG A 242 0.48 6.22 0.52
N VAL A 243 0.29 7.38 1.13
CA VAL A 243 -0.86 7.69 1.97
C VAL A 243 -1.41 9.07 1.66
N GLU A 244 -2.73 9.20 1.69
CA GLU A 244 -3.45 10.48 1.65
C GLU A 244 -4.51 10.49 2.74
N PHE A 245 -4.67 11.63 3.42
CA PHE A 245 -5.77 11.87 4.34
C PHE A 245 -7.06 12.04 3.54
N ALA A 246 -7.96 11.07 3.68
CA ALA A 246 -9.27 11.08 3.03
C ALA A 246 -10.25 10.22 3.82
N GLN A 247 -11.45 10.75 4.06
CA GLN A 247 -12.52 10.04 4.76
C GLN A 247 -13.30 9.12 3.81
N ALA A 248 -13.87 8.04 4.35
CA ALA A 248 -14.69 7.11 3.58
C ALA A 248 -16.11 7.61 3.67
N TRP A 249 -16.78 7.65 2.52
CA TRP A 249 -18.14 8.13 2.44
C TRP A 249 -19.04 7.01 1.93
N PHE A 250 -19.93 6.56 2.81
CA PHE A 250 -20.96 5.57 2.49
C PHE A 250 -22.33 6.22 2.28
N GLY A 251 -22.38 7.51 1.94
CA GLY A 251 -23.62 8.26 1.74
C GLY A 251 -23.83 9.37 2.77
N LYS A 252 -25.10 9.72 3.00
CA LYS A 252 -25.55 10.88 3.79
C LYS A 252 -25.63 10.55 5.29
N ASN A 253 -24.48 10.49 5.95
CA ASN A 253 -24.39 10.13 7.37
C ASN A 253 -25.18 11.07 8.30
N HIS A 254 -25.43 12.32 7.91
CA HIS A 254 -26.29 13.24 8.67
C HIS A 254 -27.75 12.74 8.75
N LEU A 255 -28.24 12.06 7.71
CA LEU A 255 -29.59 11.49 7.70
C LEU A 255 -29.66 10.19 8.51
N SER A 256 -28.61 9.35 8.47
CA SER A 256 -28.52 8.18 9.37
C SER A 256 -28.60 8.58 10.84
N ARG A 257 -27.95 9.69 11.22
CA ARG A 257 -28.05 10.27 12.57
C ARG A 257 -29.47 10.66 12.93
N LEU A 258 -30.23 11.27 12.00
CA LEU A 258 -31.65 11.58 12.21
C LEU A 258 -32.49 10.31 12.40
N GLY A 259 -32.12 9.21 11.75
CA GLY A 259 -32.72 7.89 11.94
C GLY A 259 -32.37 7.22 13.27
N GLY A 260 -31.46 7.79 14.06
CA GLY A 260 -31.01 7.26 15.35
C GLY A 260 -29.74 6.41 15.29
N ARG A 261 -29.07 6.29 14.13
CA ARG A 261 -27.83 5.54 13.96
C ARG A 261 -26.66 6.49 13.65
N ALA A 262 -25.99 6.98 14.69
CA ALA A 262 -24.95 7.99 14.54
C ALA A 262 -23.60 7.45 14.03
N ASP A 263 -23.41 6.14 14.15
CA ASP A 263 -22.23 5.34 13.84
C ASP A 263 -22.43 4.42 12.62
N ALA A 264 -23.47 4.67 11.81
CA ALA A 264 -23.75 3.88 10.61
C ALA A 264 -22.61 4.00 9.57
N PHE A 265 -22.07 2.86 9.13
CA PHE A 265 -21.06 2.75 8.07
C PHE A 265 -19.81 3.61 8.32
N VAL A 266 -19.35 3.66 9.56
CA VAL A 266 -18.14 4.40 9.92
C VAL A 266 -16.90 3.56 9.57
N TRP A 267 -16.05 4.10 8.69
CA TRP A 267 -14.70 3.57 8.48
C TRP A 267 -13.73 4.28 9.45
N PRO A 268 -13.04 3.56 10.35
CA PRO A 268 -12.33 4.21 11.47
C PRO A 268 -11.16 5.14 11.10
N THR A 269 -10.41 4.82 10.05
CA THR A 269 -9.20 5.56 9.66
C THR A 269 -9.52 6.84 8.90
N MET A 270 -8.62 7.81 9.07
CA MET A 270 -8.61 9.09 8.37
C MET A 270 -7.76 9.09 7.08
N THR A 271 -7.19 7.95 6.71
CA THR A 271 -6.20 7.82 5.62
C THR A 271 -6.54 6.71 4.62
N ARG A 272 -6.16 6.92 3.36
CA ARG A 272 -6.16 5.90 2.30
C ARG A 272 -4.75 5.58 1.88
N VAL A 273 -4.53 4.37 1.37
CA VAL A 273 -3.21 3.86 0.99
C VAL A 273 -3.23 3.27 -0.42
N GLY A 274 -2.05 3.04 -1.00
CA GLY A 274 -1.93 2.32 -2.27
C GLY A 274 -2.49 3.08 -3.48
N PRO A 275 -3.20 2.41 -4.42
CA PRO A 275 -3.66 3.04 -5.65
C PRO A 275 -4.69 4.15 -5.42
N GLU A 276 -5.54 4.01 -4.39
CA GLU A 276 -6.50 5.06 -3.99
C GLU A 276 -5.76 6.34 -3.57
N ALA A 277 -4.75 6.21 -2.70
CA ALA A 277 -3.91 7.34 -2.29
C ALA A 277 -3.14 7.96 -3.46
N THR A 278 -2.63 7.14 -4.39
CA THR A 278 -1.95 7.64 -5.59
C THR A 278 -2.90 8.44 -6.49
N ARG A 279 -4.13 7.96 -6.69
CA ARG A 279 -5.16 8.67 -7.45
C ARG A 279 -5.53 9.99 -6.77
N LEU A 280 -5.73 9.99 -5.44
CA LEU A 280 -6.03 11.19 -4.66
C LEU A 280 -4.89 12.23 -4.73
N ALA A 281 -3.65 11.80 -4.52
CA ALA A 281 -2.45 12.65 -4.58
C ALA A 281 -2.28 13.28 -5.96
N SER A 282 -2.58 12.53 -7.03
CA SER A 282 -2.45 13.02 -8.40
C SER A 282 -3.42 14.17 -8.72
N ARG A 283 -4.54 14.30 -8.00
CA ARG A 283 -5.61 15.28 -8.28
C ARG A 283 -5.73 16.40 -7.23
N ARG A 284 -4.79 16.50 -6.28
CA ARG A 284 -4.80 17.53 -5.23
C ARG A 284 -4.72 18.95 -5.83
N ARG A 285 -5.44 19.93 -5.29
CA ARG A 285 -5.41 21.32 -5.81
C ARG A 285 -4.15 22.10 -5.44
N GLY A 286 -3.47 21.70 -4.36
CA GLY A 286 -2.23 22.33 -3.87
C GLY A 286 -2.41 23.52 -2.94
N THR A 287 -3.57 24.18 -2.94
CA THR A 287 -3.93 25.20 -1.94
C THR A 287 -4.38 24.60 -0.61
N GLU A 288 -4.60 23.28 -0.58
CA GLU A 288 -5.11 22.49 0.54
C GLU A 288 -4.02 22.15 1.58
N GLY A 289 -2.78 22.61 1.44
CA GLY A 289 -1.70 22.22 2.35
C GLY A 289 -1.27 20.75 2.20
N ASN A 290 -0.76 20.14 3.28
CA ASN A 290 -0.24 18.78 3.25
C ASN A 290 -1.40 17.77 3.35
N THR A 291 -1.71 17.06 2.26
CA THR A 291 -2.80 16.08 2.23
C THR A 291 -2.33 14.63 2.33
N GLY A 292 -1.03 14.39 2.23
CA GLY A 292 -0.46 13.03 2.23
C GLY A 292 1.02 13.03 1.93
N MET A 293 1.61 11.83 1.89
CA MET A 293 3.03 11.64 1.62
C MET A 293 3.32 10.29 0.95
N SER A 294 4.42 10.25 0.18
CA SER A 294 5.00 9.00 -0.31
C SER A 294 6.04 8.45 0.65
N SER A 295 6.16 7.13 0.70
CA SER A 295 7.18 6.39 1.43
C SER A 295 7.32 6.74 2.92
N PRO A 296 6.25 6.68 3.75
CA PRO A 296 6.34 7.01 5.19
C PRO A 296 7.46 6.27 5.93
N LYS A 297 7.80 5.04 5.53
CA LYS A 297 8.92 4.25 6.08
C LYS A 297 10.28 4.98 6.01
N ARG A 298 10.51 5.89 5.04
CA ARG A 298 11.75 6.69 4.93
C ARG A 298 11.91 7.76 6.01
N TYR A 299 10.82 8.07 6.72
CA TYR A 299 10.75 9.18 7.66
C TYR A 299 10.45 8.71 9.08
N LEU A 300 10.71 7.43 9.39
CA LEU A 300 10.53 6.88 10.73
C LEU A 300 11.33 7.65 11.79
N TRP A 301 12.49 8.17 11.41
CA TRP A 301 13.35 8.98 12.28
C TRP A 301 12.77 10.36 12.62
N ASP A 302 11.80 10.87 11.85
CA ASP A 302 11.21 12.18 12.09
C ASP A 302 9.96 12.07 12.96
N GLU A 303 10.19 12.07 14.27
CA GLU A 303 9.15 12.03 15.30
C GLU A 303 8.66 13.43 15.71
N GLU A 304 9.23 14.49 15.13
CA GLU A 304 8.86 15.87 15.43
C GLU A 304 7.53 16.28 14.81
N PRO A 305 6.74 17.13 15.50
CA PRO A 305 5.51 17.69 14.94
C PRO A 305 5.79 18.48 13.65
N GLN A 306 4.89 18.38 12.68
CA GLN A 306 5.02 19.16 11.45
C GLN A 306 4.67 20.63 11.70
N ALA A 307 5.36 21.54 11.01
CA ALA A 307 5.11 22.98 11.14
C ALA A 307 3.76 23.43 10.52
N ARG A 308 3.10 22.57 9.74
CA ARG A 308 1.82 22.85 9.08
C ARG A 308 0.87 21.69 9.28
N GLU A 309 -0.41 22.02 9.43
CA GLU A 309 -1.48 21.05 9.58
C GLU A 309 -1.60 20.11 8.37
N TRP A 310 -1.84 18.84 8.66
CA TRP A 310 -2.35 17.89 7.69
C TRP A 310 -3.83 18.17 7.41
N ARG A 311 -4.24 18.07 6.16
CA ARG A 311 -5.62 18.33 5.72
C ARG A 311 -6.19 17.18 4.93
N PHE A 312 -7.51 17.03 4.96
CA PHE A 312 -8.18 16.07 4.08
C PHE A 312 -8.06 16.50 2.62
N ASN A 313 -7.69 15.57 1.77
CA ASN A 313 -7.73 15.70 0.32
C ASN A 313 -9.21 15.78 -0.12
N VAL A 314 -9.57 16.85 -0.83
CA VAL A 314 -10.97 17.09 -1.26
C VAL A 314 -11.19 16.88 -2.75
N ALA A 315 -10.25 16.25 -3.47
CA ALA A 315 -10.35 16.04 -4.92
C ALA A 315 -11.65 15.33 -5.36
N TYR A 316 -12.28 14.55 -4.48
CA TYR A 316 -13.53 13.82 -4.74
C TYR A 316 -14.64 14.09 -3.70
N ALA A 317 -14.46 15.07 -2.81
CA ALA A 317 -15.50 15.48 -1.85
C ALA A 317 -16.39 16.56 -2.46
N GLN A 318 -17.70 16.30 -2.56
CA GLN A 318 -18.62 17.13 -3.37
C GLN A 318 -18.87 18.56 -2.87
N ASP A 319 -18.49 18.94 -1.64
CA ASP A 319 -18.81 20.28 -1.10
C ASP A 319 -17.91 20.73 0.08
N GLN A 320 -16.66 20.27 0.17
CA GLN A 320 -15.82 20.55 1.34
C GLN A 320 -14.65 21.48 0.99
N THR A 321 -14.51 22.57 1.76
CA THR A 321 -13.21 23.20 1.96
C THR A 321 -12.27 22.18 2.58
N ALA A 322 -10.98 22.17 2.20
CA ALA A 322 -10.02 21.26 2.82
C ALA A 322 -10.02 21.50 4.34
N MET A 323 -10.56 20.55 5.10
CA MET A 323 -10.63 20.60 6.55
C MET A 323 -9.35 20.00 7.16
N PRO A 324 -8.94 20.44 8.36
CA PRO A 324 -7.86 19.77 9.08
C PRO A 324 -8.17 18.28 9.24
N ALA A 325 -7.15 17.43 9.13
CA ALA A 325 -7.24 15.98 9.25
C ALA A 325 -7.48 15.49 10.70
N ALA A 326 -8.40 16.11 11.44
CA ALA A 326 -8.67 15.87 12.85
C ALA A 326 -10.06 15.24 13.11
N ALA A 327 -10.66 14.58 12.10
CA ALA A 327 -12.01 14.05 12.17
C ALA A 327 -12.09 12.53 11.93
N GLY A 328 -12.98 11.86 12.64
CA GLY A 328 -13.21 10.41 12.59
C GLY A 328 -12.88 9.73 13.93
N PRO A 329 -13.25 8.44 14.10
CA PRO A 329 -13.03 7.73 15.37
C PRO A 329 -11.56 7.67 15.79
N MET A 330 -10.65 7.43 14.85
CA MET A 330 -9.22 7.35 15.15
C MET A 330 -8.64 8.69 15.63
N ALA A 331 -9.16 9.82 15.15
CA ALA A 331 -8.71 11.15 15.60
C ALA A 331 -8.99 11.37 17.09
N GLN A 332 -10.01 10.70 17.65
CA GLN A 332 -10.31 10.78 19.09
C GLN A 332 -9.32 10.00 19.96
N LEU A 333 -8.45 9.18 19.36
CA LEU A 333 -7.52 8.30 20.06
C LEU A 333 -6.05 8.69 19.86
N VAL A 334 -5.77 9.77 19.15
CA VAL A 334 -4.40 10.25 18.90
C VAL A 334 -4.27 11.73 19.26
N ASN A 335 -3.09 12.13 19.70
CA ASN A 335 -2.79 13.54 19.97
C ASN A 335 -2.37 14.29 18.69
N GLN A 336 -2.02 15.57 18.84
CA GLN A 336 -1.55 16.45 17.76
C GLN A 336 -0.33 15.92 16.98
N LYS A 337 0.53 15.12 17.61
CA LYS A 337 1.72 14.50 16.99
C LYS A 337 1.39 13.19 16.28
N GLY A 338 0.18 12.66 16.50
CA GLY A 338 -0.28 11.38 15.97
C GLY A 338 0.12 10.18 16.84
N GLU A 339 0.58 10.43 18.07
CA GLU A 339 0.82 9.37 19.05
C GLU A 339 -0.52 8.89 19.64
N PRO A 340 -0.72 7.57 19.80
CA PRO A 340 -1.90 7.05 20.50
C PRO A 340 -1.96 7.54 21.95
N LEU A 341 -3.11 8.06 22.37
CA LEU A 341 -3.30 8.65 23.70
C LEU A 341 -3.02 7.67 24.83
N HIS A 342 -3.27 6.37 24.62
CA HIS A 342 -3.02 5.32 25.64
C HIS A 342 -1.53 4.99 25.82
N LEU A 343 -0.66 5.46 24.93
CA LEU A 343 0.79 5.29 25.00
C LEU A 343 1.51 6.58 25.45
N VAL A 344 0.78 7.65 25.73
CA VAL A 344 1.37 8.91 26.20
C VAL A 344 1.71 8.77 27.69
N GLU A 345 2.97 9.01 28.02
CA GLU A 345 3.48 8.94 29.40
C GLU A 345 2.76 9.92 30.32
N PRO A 346 2.47 9.58 31.59
CA PRO A 346 1.73 10.43 32.52
C PRO A 346 2.35 11.81 32.77
N GLU A 347 3.67 11.94 32.62
CA GLU A 347 4.43 13.17 32.83
C GLU A 347 4.53 14.06 31.59
N ALA A 348 3.92 13.66 30.46
CA ALA A 348 3.91 14.47 29.24
C ALA A 348 3.12 15.77 29.42
N ASP A 349 3.33 16.73 28.51
CA ASP A 349 2.57 17.98 28.51
C ASP A 349 1.06 17.70 28.46
N SER A 350 0.27 18.48 29.20
CA SER A 350 -1.18 18.26 29.29
C SER A 350 -1.89 18.27 27.93
N ALA A 351 -1.36 19.02 26.96
CA ALA A 351 -1.84 19.04 25.59
C ALA A 351 -1.63 17.72 24.83
N ASP A 352 -0.56 16.96 25.15
CA ASP A 352 -0.26 15.68 24.50
C ASP A 352 -1.19 14.56 24.97
N HIS A 353 -1.92 14.74 26.07
CA HIS A 353 -2.98 13.85 26.56
C HIS A 353 -4.36 14.12 25.98
N LEU A 354 -4.51 15.16 25.16
CA LEU A 354 -5.78 15.50 24.54
C LEU A 354 -5.87 14.92 23.13
N PRO A 355 -7.09 14.52 22.69
CA PRO A 355 -7.34 14.23 21.28
C PRO A 355 -6.91 15.38 20.38
N VAL A 356 -6.50 15.04 19.16
CA VAL A 356 -6.02 16.01 18.17
C VAL A 356 -7.05 17.11 17.90
N PHE A 357 -6.59 18.36 18.04
CA PHE A 357 -7.29 19.55 17.56
C PHE A 357 -6.58 20.12 16.32
N GLU A 358 -5.26 20.27 16.42
CA GLU A 358 -4.37 20.69 15.32
C GLU A 358 -3.59 19.46 14.84
N PRO A 359 -3.85 18.96 13.62
CA PRO A 359 -3.21 17.75 13.11
C PRO A 359 -1.80 18.05 12.62
N LEU A 360 -0.86 18.19 13.55
CA LEU A 360 0.57 18.42 13.30
C LEU A 360 1.38 17.11 13.33
N TYR A 361 0.76 16.02 12.85
CA TYR A 361 1.28 14.67 12.93
C TYR A 361 2.72 14.55 12.43
N SER A 362 3.60 13.92 13.21
CA SER A 362 4.98 13.67 12.77
C SER A 362 5.03 12.76 11.55
N ARG A 363 6.05 12.87 10.70
CA ARG A 363 6.16 11.97 9.52
C ARG A 363 6.29 10.50 9.94
N SER A 364 6.86 10.23 11.12
CA SER A 364 6.92 8.90 11.71
C SER A 364 5.54 8.34 12.07
N SER A 365 4.67 9.15 12.70
CA SER A 365 3.32 8.69 13.10
C SER A 365 2.40 8.42 11.92
N ILE A 366 2.65 9.02 10.75
CA ILE A 366 1.97 8.66 9.50
C ILE A 366 2.13 7.17 9.16
N MET A 367 3.24 6.53 9.52
CA MET A 367 3.41 5.09 9.34
C MET A 367 2.39 4.28 10.16
N THR A 368 2.04 4.75 11.37
CA THR A 368 0.96 4.16 12.18
C THR A 368 -0.35 4.19 11.40
N PHE A 369 -0.71 5.34 10.80
CA PHE A 369 -1.96 5.48 10.03
C PHE A 369 -2.00 4.61 8.77
N VAL A 370 -0.85 4.42 8.10
CA VAL A 370 -0.74 3.48 6.97
C VAL A 370 -1.01 2.06 7.41
N LEU A 371 -0.35 1.60 8.49
CA LEU A 371 -0.54 0.24 8.99
C LEU A 371 -1.96 0.02 9.50
N SER A 372 -2.59 1.03 10.11
CA SER A 372 -3.98 0.94 10.55
C SER A 372 -4.96 0.74 9.39
N GLU A 373 -4.79 1.47 8.28
CA GLU A 373 -5.62 1.30 7.08
C GLU A 373 -5.41 -0.08 6.44
N VAL A 374 -4.16 -0.51 6.29
CA VAL A 374 -3.83 -1.85 5.76
C VAL A 374 -4.44 -2.95 6.64
N LEU A 375 -4.40 -2.79 7.97
CA LEU A 375 -4.97 -3.73 8.91
C LEU A 375 -6.50 -3.82 8.80
N LEU A 376 -7.21 -2.69 8.69
CA LEU A 376 -8.67 -2.70 8.48
C LEU A 376 -9.07 -3.34 7.14
N GLN A 377 -8.31 -3.09 6.08
CA GLN A 377 -8.49 -3.74 4.78
C GLN A 377 -8.29 -5.26 4.90
N ALA A 378 -7.26 -5.71 5.64
CA ALA A 378 -7.01 -7.13 5.90
C ALA A 378 -8.15 -7.79 6.72
N LEU A 379 -8.62 -7.15 7.78
CA LEU A 379 -9.73 -7.62 8.60
C LEU A 379 -11.03 -7.77 7.80
N THR A 380 -11.29 -6.81 6.91
CA THR A 380 -12.44 -6.82 5.99
C THR A 380 -12.31 -7.93 4.95
N LEU A 381 -11.13 -8.07 4.35
CA LEU A 381 -10.85 -9.08 3.32
C LEU A 381 -11.04 -10.50 3.85
N MET A 382 -10.42 -10.84 4.99
CA MET A 382 -10.43 -12.21 5.52
C MET A 382 -11.83 -12.70 5.90
N ASN A 383 -12.75 -11.78 6.23
CA ASN A 383 -14.14 -12.09 6.57
C ASN A 383 -15.14 -11.77 5.44
N SER A 384 -14.68 -11.22 4.32
CA SER A 384 -15.55 -10.91 3.18
C SER A 384 -16.22 -12.19 2.62
N PRO A 385 -17.49 -12.14 2.18
CA PRO A 385 -18.15 -13.29 1.58
C PRO A 385 -17.42 -13.83 0.35
N GLN A 386 -16.86 -12.93 -0.46
CA GLN A 386 -16.08 -13.27 -1.65
C GLN A 386 -14.85 -14.11 -1.29
N GLN A 387 -14.12 -13.74 -0.24
CA GLN A 387 -12.93 -14.47 0.16
C GLN A 387 -13.27 -15.78 0.84
N ARG A 388 -14.18 -15.77 1.82
CA ARG A 388 -14.58 -17.00 2.54
C ARG A 388 -15.22 -18.04 1.63
N GLY A 389 -15.99 -17.63 0.63
CA GLY A 389 -16.61 -18.52 -0.35
C GLY A 389 -15.62 -19.30 -1.22
N ARG A 390 -14.34 -18.89 -1.26
CA ARG A 390 -13.26 -19.59 -1.97
C ARG A 390 -12.46 -20.55 -1.07
N ARG A 391 -12.79 -20.64 0.22
CA ARG A 391 -12.03 -21.38 1.23
C ARG A 391 -12.78 -22.59 1.75
N ALA A 392 -12.02 -23.56 2.28
CA ALA A 392 -12.60 -24.60 3.12
C ALA A 392 -13.29 -23.94 4.33
N HIS A 393 -14.51 -24.37 4.65
CA HIS A 393 -15.30 -23.81 5.74
C HIS A 393 -15.65 -22.32 5.59
N ALA A 394 -16.28 -21.95 4.46
CA ALA A 394 -16.77 -20.58 4.19
C ALA A 394 -17.63 -19.98 5.33
N GLU A 395 -18.34 -20.84 6.05
CA GLU A 395 -19.24 -20.45 7.15
C GLU A 395 -18.50 -20.06 8.43
N THR A 396 -17.21 -20.38 8.58
CA THR A 396 -16.43 -20.09 9.79
C THR A 396 -15.87 -18.67 9.76
N PRO A 397 -15.96 -17.88 10.85
CA PRO A 397 -15.31 -16.58 10.91
C PRO A 397 -13.78 -16.73 10.96
N ARG A 398 -13.07 -15.71 10.49
CA ARG A 398 -11.61 -15.60 10.57
C ARG A 398 -11.23 -14.61 11.66
N ARG A 399 -10.19 -14.93 12.43
CA ARG A 399 -9.61 -14.05 13.46
C ARG A 399 -8.14 -13.83 13.17
N LEU A 400 -7.72 -12.57 13.23
CA LEU A 400 -6.32 -12.23 13.03
C LEU A 400 -5.52 -12.55 14.30
N ARG A 401 -4.44 -13.33 14.15
CA ARG A 401 -3.60 -13.84 15.24
C ARG A 401 -2.25 -13.14 15.33
N ARG A 402 -1.62 -12.91 14.18
CA ARG A 402 -0.26 -12.37 14.06
C ARG A 402 -0.16 -11.40 12.91
N ILE A 403 0.67 -10.38 13.08
CA ILE A 403 1.11 -9.43 12.05
C ILE A 403 2.62 -9.59 11.94
N VAL A 404 3.09 -10.14 10.82
CA VAL A 404 4.51 -10.34 10.51
C VAL A 404 4.95 -9.24 9.58
N LEU A 405 5.99 -8.49 9.96
CA LEU A 405 6.56 -7.39 9.18
C LEU A 405 8.02 -7.67 8.84
N THR A 406 8.38 -7.56 7.57
CA THR A 406 9.78 -7.63 7.12
C THR A 406 10.49 -6.28 7.22
N LEU A 407 11.80 -6.33 7.50
CA LEU A 407 12.65 -5.16 7.67
C LEU A 407 13.75 -5.09 6.61
N PRO A 408 14.13 -3.91 6.10
CA PRO A 408 15.27 -3.79 5.20
C PRO A 408 16.53 -4.29 5.88
N THR A 409 17.42 -4.91 5.10
CA THR A 409 18.62 -5.54 5.65
C THR A 409 19.56 -4.47 6.23
N GLY A 410 19.72 -3.30 5.59
CA GLY A 410 20.52 -2.21 6.14
C GLY A 410 19.88 -1.39 7.28
N MET A 411 18.66 -1.70 7.74
CA MET A 411 17.91 -0.78 8.60
C MET A 411 18.56 -0.57 9.99
N PRO A 412 18.87 0.68 10.40
CA PRO A 412 19.44 0.98 11.71
C PRO A 412 18.58 0.49 12.87
N LEU A 413 19.20 0.11 13.99
CA LEU A 413 18.48 -0.40 15.17
C LEU A 413 17.41 0.58 15.68
N ALA A 414 17.72 1.87 15.73
CA ALA A 414 16.77 2.91 16.16
C ALA A 414 15.51 2.93 15.27
N GLU A 415 15.67 2.97 13.95
CA GLU A 415 14.53 2.95 13.02
C GLU A 415 13.72 1.66 13.12
N ARG A 416 14.37 0.51 13.36
CA ARG A 416 13.67 -0.77 13.58
C ARG A 416 12.77 -0.74 14.82
N LEU A 417 13.26 -0.15 15.92
CA LEU A 417 12.49 0.00 17.15
C LEU A 417 11.31 0.94 16.95
N ILE A 418 11.52 2.07 16.26
CA ILE A 418 10.44 2.99 15.91
C ILE A 418 9.40 2.27 15.03
N PHE A 419 9.82 1.54 14.00
CA PHE A 419 8.89 0.83 13.13
C PHE A 419 8.03 -0.19 13.89
N ARG A 420 8.63 -0.93 14.83
CA ARG A 420 7.89 -1.82 15.74
C ARG A 420 6.87 -1.06 16.57
N LYS A 421 7.26 0.04 17.21
CA LYS A 421 6.37 0.93 17.98
C LYS A 421 5.20 1.41 17.11
N ARG A 422 5.45 1.85 15.87
CA ARG A 422 4.41 2.30 14.93
C ARG A 422 3.45 1.16 14.54
N ALA A 423 3.94 -0.07 14.40
CA ALA A 423 3.11 -1.23 14.10
C ALA A 423 2.24 -1.67 15.29
N GLU A 424 2.78 -1.66 16.50
CA GLU A 424 2.03 -1.95 17.73
C GLU A 424 0.96 -0.87 18.00
N ALA A 425 1.32 0.41 17.82
CA ALA A 425 0.37 1.52 17.87
C ALA A 425 -0.78 1.35 16.87
N ALA A 426 -0.48 0.93 15.64
CA ALA A 426 -1.49 0.71 14.60
C ALA A 426 -2.46 -0.43 14.96
N ARG A 427 -1.92 -1.54 15.48
CA ARG A 427 -2.72 -2.63 16.04
C ARG A 427 -3.66 -2.10 17.11
N ASP A 428 -3.14 -1.36 18.08
CA ASP A 428 -3.91 -0.90 19.23
C ASP A 428 -5.02 0.06 18.83
N LEU A 429 -4.71 1.04 17.96
CA LEU A 429 -5.69 1.99 17.44
C LEU A 429 -6.83 1.28 16.69
N VAL A 430 -6.51 0.29 15.84
CA VAL A 430 -7.56 -0.48 15.15
C VAL A 430 -8.40 -1.27 16.15
N TRP A 431 -7.78 -1.92 17.13
CA TRP A 431 -8.52 -2.70 18.14
C TRP A 431 -9.48 -1.81 18.95
N MET A 432 -8.99 -0.68 19.44
CA MET A 432 -9.76 0.27 20.24
C MET A 432 -10.88 0.95 19.42
N THR A 433 -10.61 1.34 18.17
CA THR A 433 -11.65 1.92 17.30
C THR A 433 -12.75 0.94 16.92
N MET A 434 -12.45 -0.36 16.86
CA MET A 434 -13.44 -1.42 16.67
C MET A 434 -14.23 -1.74 17.96
N GLY A 435 -13.92 -1.08 19.08
CA GLY A 435 -14.57 -1.27 20.37
C GLY A 435 -14.07 -2.48 21.17
N TRP A 436 -12.96 -3.09 20.74
CA TRP A 436 -12.34 -4.22 21.45
C TRP A 436 -11.34 -3.73 22.49
N LYS A 437 -11.23 -4.46 23.61
CA LYS A 437 -10.21 -4.17 24.64
C LYS A 437 -8.94 -4.96 24.32
N LEU A 438 -7.79 -4.34 24.55
CA LEU A 438 -6.48 -4.94 24.26
C LEU A 438 -6.19 -6.18 25.10
N ASP A 439 -6.75 -6.23 26.31
CA ASP A 439 -6.59 -7.29 27.30
C ASP A 439 -7.74 -8.31 27.32
N ASP A 440 -8.71 -8.20 26.39
CA ASP A 440 -9.85 -9.12 26.33
C ASP A 440 -9.43 -10.51 25.85
N PRO A 441 -9.51 -11.57 26.68
CA PRO A 441 -9.17 -12.92 26.26
C PRO A 441 -10.11 -13.48 25.18
N ALA A 442 -11.32 -12.95 25.04
CA ALA A 442 -12.28 -13.36 24.01
C ALA A 442 -11.98 -12.74 22.63
N ALA A 443 -11.27 -11.61 22.61
CA ALA A 443 -10.86 -10.90 21.40
C ALA A 443 -9.40 -10.42 21.53
N PRO A 444 -8.43 -11.34 21.62
CA PRO A 444 -7.04 -10.97 21.88
C PRO A 444 -6.46 -10.19 20.71
N ALA A 445 -5.75 -9.09 21.00
CA ALA A 445 -5.05 -8.33 19.98
C ALA A 445 -3.92 -9.18 19.34
N PRO A 446 -3.70 -9.08 18.02
CA PRO A 446 -2.73 -9.92 17.32
C PRO A 446 -1.29 -9.55 17.72
N ARG A 447 -0.40 -10.55 17.76
CA ARG A 447 1.03 -10.32 18.04
C ARG A 447 1.71 -9.67 16.84
N VAL A 448 2.54 -8.64 17.08
CA VAL A 448 3.38 -8.02 16.06
C VAL A 448 4.77 -8.65 16.09
N LEU A 449 5.24 -9.12 14.93
CA LEU A 449 6.54 -9.78 14.75
C LEU A 449 7.37 -9.00 13.72
N THR A 450 8.64 -8.73 14.04
CA THR A 450 9.55 -7.86 13.24
C THR A 450 10.97 -8.45 13.21
N ASP A 451 11.07 -9.77 13.19
CA ASP A 451 12.33 -10.48 13.43
C ASP A 451 13.16 -10.68 12.15
N TRP A 452 12.50 -10.71 10.98
CA TRP A 452 13.11 -11.13 9.72
C TRP A 452 13.38 -9.98 8.75
N ASP A 453 14.51 -10.07 8.05
CA ASP A 453 14.89 -9.10 7.03
C ASP A 453 14.52 -9.51 5.60
N GLU A 454 14.35 -8.53 4.72
CA GLU A 454 13.84 -8.70 3.35
C GLU A 454 14.71 -9.69 2.52
N ALA A 455 16.04 -9.56 2.60
CA ALA A 455 16.95 -10.38 1.82
C ALA A 455 17.05 -11.83 2.32
N SER A 456 17.04 -12.07 3.64
CA SER A 456 16.97 -13.44 4.19
C SER A 456 15.69 -14.16 3.80
N CYS A 457 14.54 -13.47 3.86
CA CYS A 457 13.24 -14.04 3.48
C CYS A 457 13.27 -14.54 2.03
N THR A 458 13.87 -13.77 1.13
CA THR A 458 14.03 -14.15 -0.27
C THR A 458 14.81 -15.48 -0.44
N GLN A 459 15.86 -15.71 0.36
CA GLN A 459 16.61 -16.98 0.33
C GLN A 459 15.75 -18.18 0.76
N LEU A 460 14.79 -17.99 1.65
CA LEU A 460 13.90 -19.06 2.11
C LEU A 460 12.97 -19.57 1.01
N VAL A 461 12.56 -18.71 0.07
CA VAL A 461 11.76 -19.14 -1.09
C VAL A 461 12.56 -20.11 -1.96
N TYR A 462 13.84 -19.78 -2.22
CA TYR A 462 14.74 -20.64 -2.98
C TYR A 462 15.00 -21.96 -2.25
N LEU A 463 15.39 -21.90 -0.97
CA LEU A 463 15.67 -23.08 -0.14
C LEU A 463 14.45 -24.00 -0.03
N TYR A 464 13.28 -23.45 0.27
CA TYR A 464 12.05 -24.24 0.38
C TYR A 464 11.70 -24.92 -0.95
N THR A 465 11.82 -24.20 -2.07
CA THR A 465 11.56 -24.76 -3.41
C THR A 465 12.50 -25.92 -3.70
N GLU A 466 13.81 -25.69 -3.57
CA GLU A 466 14.79 -26.71 -3.89
C GLU A 466 14.61 -27.92 -2.99
N MET A 467 14.57 -27.71 -1.68
CA MET A 467 14.62 -28.80 -0.72
C MET A 467 13.30 -29.55 -0.63
N ALA A 468 12.19 -28.85 -0.37
CA ALA A 468 10.91 -29.51 -0.12
C ALA A 468 10.24 -29.98 -1.42
N ARG A 469 10.49 -29.31 -2.56
CA ARG A 469 9.79 -29.61 -3.82
C ARG A 469 10.66 -30.35 -4.84
N ASN A 470 11.89 -29.91 -5.05
CA ASN A 470 12.73 -30.50 -6.10
C ASN A 470 13.54 -31.70 -5.61
N PHE A 471 13.99 -31.69 -4.35
CA PHE A 471 14.74 -32.78 -3.72
C PHE A 471 13.90 -33.64 -2.76
N GLY A 472 12.58 -33.43 -2.67
CA GLY A 472 11.67 -34.27 -1.89
C GLY A 472 12.02 -34.38 -0.40
N GLY A 473 12.55 -33.31 0.19
CA GLY A 473 13.01 -33.27 1.58
C GLY A 473 14.48 -33.65 1.78
N ASP A 474 15.21 -34.10 0.75
CA ASP A 474 16.64 -34.44 0.87
C ASP A 474 17.55 -33.19 0.81
N ALA A 475 17.60 -32.48 1.93
CA ALA A 475 18.45 -31.32 2.16
C ALA A 475 19.94 -31.60 1.89
N ARG A 476 20.42 -32.79 2.28
CA ARG A 476 21.84 -33.15 2.19
C ARG A 476 22.25 -33.31 0.73
N ARG A 477 21.42 -33.98 -0.07
CA ARG A 477 21.67 -34.14 -1.50
C ARG A 477 21.67 -32.80 -2.22
N PHE A 478 20.73 -31.92 -1.88
CA PHE A 478 20.72 -30.55 -2.41
C PHE A 478 22.03 -29.81 -2.12
N PHE A 479 22.53 -29.85 -0.88
CA PHE A 479 23.79 -29.19 -0.50
C PHE A 479 24.99 -29.78 -1.26
N GLN A 480 25.06 -31.11 -1.40
CA GLN A 480 26.15 -31.78 -2.13
C GLN A 480 26.22 -31.38 -3.60
N VAL A 481 25.06 -31.22 -4.26
CA VAL A 481 24.98 -30.84 -5.68
C VAL A 481 25.25 -29.35 -5.87
N THR A 482 24.75 -28.53 -4.94
CA THR A 482 24.78 -27.07 -5.09
C THR A 482 26.10 -26.47 -4.65
N ALA A 483 26.78 -27.02 -3.64
CA ALA A 483 28.03 -26.47 -3.13
C ALA A 483 29.12 -26.42 -4.23
N LYS A 484 29.85 -25.31 -4.30
CA LYS A 484 30.97 -25.13 -5.23
C LYS A 484 32.16 -26.03 -4.81
N PRO A 485 32.79 -26.76 -5.75
CA PRO A 485 34.03 -27.49 -5.46
C PRO A 485 35.15 -26.53 -5.07
N ARG A 486 35.80 -26.78 -3.92
CA ARG A 486 36.87 -25.92 -3.37
C ARG A 486 38.20 -26.65 -3.18
N GLY A 487 38.34 -27.86 -3.74
CA GLY A 487 39.54 -28.71 -3.55
C GLY A 487 39.76 -29.22 -2.13
N LYS A 488 38.84 -28.93 -1.20
CA LYS A 488 38.80 -29.41 0.18
C LYS A 488 37.49 -30.17 0.45
N PRO A 489 37.45 -31.08 1.44
CA PRO A 489 36.21 -31.72 1.85
C PRO A 489 35.13 -30.68 2.14
N SER A 490 33.89 -30.98 1.74
CA SER A 490 32.75 -30.13 2.07
C SER A 490 32.61 -30.02 3.59
N ASP A 491 32.43 -28.80 4.08
CA ASP A 491 32.11 -28.52 5.49
C ASP A 491 30.63 -28.78 5.82
N GLY A 492 29.87 -29.32 4.86
CA GLY A 492 28.44 -29.59 5.00
C GLY A 492 27.58 -28.33 5.07
N LYS A 493 28.13 -27.16 4.71
CA LYS A 493 27.42 -25.89 4.69
C LYS A 493 27.16 -25.42 3.25
N LEU A 494 26.14 -24.57 3.12
CA LEU A 494 25.81 -23.88 1.86
C LEU A 494 25.78 -22.38 2.10
N ALA A 495 26.65 -21.63 1.41
CA ALA A 495 26.71 -20.17 1.50
C ALA A 495 25.91 -19.53 0.36
N ILE A 496 24.87 -18.78 0.70
CA ILE A 496 24.00 -18.10 -0.27
C ILE A 496 24.10 -16.59 -0.04
N ALA A 497 24.39 -15.87 -1.13
CA ALA A 497 24.26 -14.43 -1.20
C ALA A 497 22.89 -14.06 -1.82
N SER A 498 22.27 -12.99 -1.37
CA SER A 498 21.12 -12.37 -2.03
C SER A 498 21.37 -10.88 -2.20
N ILE A 499 21.29 -10.39 -3.43
CA ILE A 499 21.24 -8.96 -3.74
C ILE A 499 19.79 -8.61 -4.07
N ASP A 500 19.17 -7.80 -3.21
CA ASP A 500 17.82 -7.31 -3.40
C ASP A 500 17.85 -5.85 -3.88
N VAL A 501 17.49 -5.61 -5.13
CA VAL A 501 17.40 -4.25 -5.69
C VAL A 501 15.97 -3.77 -5.51
N GLY A 502 15.71 -3.09 -4.39
CA GLY A 502 14.40 -2.55 -4.05
C GLY A 502 14.06 -1.26 -4.80
N GLY A 503 12.99 -0.59 -4.36
CA GLY A 503 12.65 0.73 -4.87
C GLY A 503 13.59 1.82 -4.33
N GLY A 504 13.93 1.75 -3.04
CA GLY A 504 14.72 2.79 -2.37
C GLY A 504 16.08 2.37 -1.84
N THR A 505 16.34 1.07 -1.74
CA THR A 505 17.58 0.51 -1.23
C THR A 505 18.01 -0.68 -2.08
N THR A 506 19.32 -0.90 -2.17
CA THR A 506 19.91 -2.14 -2.67
C THR A 506 20.60 -2.83 -1.51
N ASP A 507 20.13 -4.01 -1.15
CA ASP A 507 20.55 -4.74 0.04
C ASP A 507 21.32 -6.01 -0.35
N LEU A 508 22.38 -6.34 0.39
CA LEU A 508 23.12 -7.60 0.28
C LEU A 508 23.03 -8.34 1.62
N ILE A 509 22.72 -9.63 1.55
CA ILE A 509 22.92 -10.55 2.69
C ILE A 509 23.67 -11.80 2.25
N ILE A 510 24.51 -12.31 3.14
CA ILE A 510 25.22 -13.57 2.98
C ILE A 510 24.94 -14.43 4.20
N ASN A 511 24.23 -15.53 4.00
CA ASN A 511 23.95 -16.53 5.02
C ASN A 511 24.66 -17.83 4.67
N SER A 512 25.23 -18.47 5.68
CA SER A 512 25.66 -19.86 5.59
C SER A 512 24.63 -20.74 6.27
N TYR A 513 24.20 -21.80 5.61
CA TYR A 513 23.24 -22.76 6.16
C TYR A 513 23.96 -24.04 6.54
N GLY A 514 23.75 -24.50 7.77
CA GLY A 514 24.17 -25.82 8.24
C GLY A 514 22.97 -26.77 8.36
N LEU A 515 23.26 -28.08 8.35
CA LEU A 515 22.26 -29.14 8.48
C LEU A 515 22.52 -29.98 9.73
N GLU A 516 21.48 -30.21 10.53
CA GLU A 516 21.48 -31.17 11.65
C GLU A 516 20.35 -32.19 11.47
N GLY A 517 20.53 -33.42 11.95
CA GLY A 517 19.57 -34.51 11.78
C GLY A 517 20.00 -35.57 10.75
N ALA A 518 19.12 -36.49 10.38
CA ALA A 518 19.44 -37.61 9.49
C ALA A 518 18.27 -37.99 8.58
N GLY A 519 18.58 -38.55 7.40
CA GLY A 519 17.58 -38.85 6.37
C GLY A 519 16.90 -37.58 5.86
N THR A 520 15.57 -37.60 5.75
CA THR A 520 14.72 -36.45 5.37
C THR A 520 14.32 -35.59 6.57
N SER A 521 14.59 -36.03 7.79
CA SER A 521 14.36 -35.25 9.01
C SER A 521 15.60 -34.41 9.32
N VAL A 522 15.72 -33.30 8.60
CA VAL A 522 16.86 -32.39 8.70
C VAL A 522 16.37 -30.99 9.04
N THR A 523 17.06 -30.36 9.97
CA THR A 523 16.82 -28.98 10.38
C THR A 523 17.93 -28.08 9.87
N LEU A 524 17.53 -26.94 9.30
CA LEU A 524 18.43 -25.92 8.77
C LEU A 524 18.75 -24.89 9.84
N PHE A 525 20.04 -24.61 9.98
CA PHE A 525 20.59 -23.63 10.91
C PHE A 525 21.25 -22.50 10.12
N PRO A 526 20.61 -21.33 10.01
CA PRO A 526 21.21 -20.18 9.35
C PRO A 526 22.28 -19.53 10.25
N GLU A 527 23.37 -19.10 9.63
CA GLU A 527 24.43 -18.30 10.21
C GLU A 527 24.65 -17.07 9.32
N GLN A 528 24.27 -15.88 9.80
CA GLN A 528 24.47 -14.65 9.04
C GLN A 528 25.96 -14.25 9.05
N ARG A 529 26.57 -14.23 7.87
CA ARG A 529 28.01 -13.99 7.65
C ARG A 529 28.31 -12.54 7.31
N PHE A 530 27.43 -11.90 6.54
CA PHE A 530 27.56 -10.51 6.13
C PHE A 530 26.20 -9.92 5.77
N ARG A 531 26.05 -8.62 5.95
CA ARG A 531 24.89 -7.85 5.50
C ARG A 531 25.33 -6.44 5.09
N GLU A 532 24.63 -5.77 4.19
CA GLU A 532 24.85 -4.36 3.82
C GLU A 532 23.60 -3.79 3.14
N GLY A 533 23.39 -2.47 3.18
CA GLY A 533 22.35 -1.78 2.42
C GLY A 533 22.77 -0.39 1.93
N PHE A 534 22.51 -0.09 0.65
CA PHE A 534 22.80 1.22 0.04
C PHE A 534 21.53 1.93 -0.40
N ASN A 535 21.48 3.26 -0.23
CA ASN A 535 20.34 4.12 -0.58
C ASN A 535 20.29 4.51 -2.08
N VAL A 536 20.69 3.60 -2.96
CA VAL A 536 20.63 3.78 -4.43
C VAL A 536 19.98 2.56 -5.02
N ALA A 537 18.86 2.73 -5.74
CA ALA A 537 18.04 1.62 -6.21
C ALA A 537 17.09 2.02 -7.37
N GLY A 538 15.87 1.46 -7.40
CA GLY A 538 14.89 1.67 -8.47
C GLY A 538 14.41 3.11 -8.65
N ASP A 539 14.25 3.88 -7.57
CA ASP A 539 13.82 5.29 -7.62
C ASP A 539 14.88 6.16 -8.34
N ASP A 540 16.16 5.87 -8.13
CA ASP A 540 17.28 6.54 -8.81
C ASP A 540 17.32 6.18 -10.30
N ILE A 541 17.11 4.90 -10.64
CA ILE A 541 16.98 4.46 -12.04
C ILE A 541 15.83 5.21 -12.71
N LEU A 542 14.67 5.27 -12.06
CA LEU A 542 13.49 5.98 -12.58
C LEU A 542 13.79 7.46 -12.85
N LEU A 543 14.45 8.15 -11.90
CA LEU A 543 14.87 9.53 -12.07
C LEU A 543 15.80 9.69 -13.28
N ARG A 544 16.78 8.81 -13.46
CA ARG A 544 17.68 8.83 -14.62
C ARG A 544 16.97 8.56 -15.93
N VAL A 545 15.99 7.65 -15.94
CA VAL A 545 15.16 7.38 -17.12
C VAL A 545 14.33 8.61 -17.48
N VAL A 546 13.72 9.29 -16.50
CA VAL A 546 13.00 10.56 -16.74
C VAL A 546 13.94 11.59 -17.38
N GLN A 547 15.11 11.81 -16.79
CA GLN A 547 16.08 12.81 -17.27
C GLN A 547 16.63 12.49 -18.67
N ALA A 548 16.93 11.22 -18.96
CA ALA A 548 17.62 10.83 -20.18
C ALA A 548 16.67 10.46 -21.35
N HIS A 549 15.44 10.05 -21.06
CA HIS A 549 14.52 9.48 -22.07
C HIS A 549 13.17 10.19 -22.15
N VAL A 550 12.67 10.80 -21.08
CA VAL A 550 11.34 11.46 -21.07
C VAL A 550 11.42 12.95 -21.34
N LEU A 551 12.33 13.67 -20.68
CA LEU A 551 12.47 15.12 -20.88
C LEU A 551 13.04 15.50 -22.27
N PRO A 552 14.03 14.78 -22.85
CA PRO A 552 14.62 15.19 -24.12
C PRO A 552 13.64 15.22 -25.32
N PRO A 553 12.69 14.28 -25.49
CA PRO A 553 11.66 14.40 -26.52
C PRO A 553 10.79 15.66 -26.39
N ILE A 554 10.46 16.06 -25.15
CA ILE A 554 9.70 17.28 -24.87
C ILE A 554 10.53 18.50 -25.28
N GLU A 555 11.81 18.54 -24.90
CA GLU A 555 12.73 19.61 -25.29
C GLU A 555 12.91 19.69 -26.82
N ALA A 556 13.00 18.55 -27.51
CA ALA A 556 13.11 18.49 -28.96
C ALA A 556 11.84 19.03 -29.66
N ALA A 557 10.66 18.71 -29.13
CA ALA A 557 9.39 19.26 -29.61
C ALA A 557 9.31 20.77 -29.37
N MET A 558 9.73 21.26 -28.19
CA MET A 558 9.83 22.69 -27.88
C MET A 558 10.80 23.42 -28.83
N ARG A 559 11.95 22.80 -29.15
CA ARG A 559 12.93 23.34 -30.10
C ARG A 559 12.33 23.48 -31.50
N THR A 560 11.64 22.44 -31.96
CA THR A 560 10.95 22.43 -33.26
C THR A 560 9.85 23.49 -33.32
N ALA A 561 9.19 23.76 -32.20
CA ALA A 561 8.22 24.84 -32.07
C ALA A 561 8.85 26.25 -31.98
N GLY A 562 10.18 26.38 -32.04
CA GLY A 562 10.87 27.67 -32.11
C GLY A 562 11.51 28.17 -30.81
N ILE A 563 11.58 27.35 -29.75
CA ILE A 563 12.32 27.71 -28.53
C ILE A 563 13.81 27.46 -28.74
N ALA A 564 14.65 28.50 -28.59
CA ALA A 564 16.10 28.38 -28.78
C ALA A 564 16.78 27.46 -27.74
N ASN A 565 16.48 27.67 -26.45
CA ASN A 565 17.04 26.90 -25.33
C ASN A 565 15.93 26.24 -24.49
N PRO A 566 15.37 25.09 -24.94
CA PRO A 566 14.35 24.38 -24.16
C PRO A 566 14.83 23.90 -22.80
N ALA A 567 16.11 23.54 -22.67
CA ALA A 567 16.69 23.06 -21.41
C ALA A 567 16.57 24.11 -20.28
N ASP A 568 16.75 25.39 -20.58
CA ASP A 568 16.60 26.48 -19.60
C ASP A 568 15.15 26.57 -19.10
N LEU A 569 14.17 26.41 -20.01
CA LEU A 569 12.75 26.39 -19.67
C LEU A 569 12.39 25.16 -18.85
N MET A 570 12.88 23.98 -19.22
CA MET A 570 12.65 22.76 -18.45
C MET A 570 13.28 22.82 -17.06
N ALA A 571 14.48 23.41 -16.93
CA ALA A 571 15.12 23.66 -15.64
C ALA A 571 14.37 24.72 -14.80
N GLU A 572 13.60 25.61 -15.43
CA GLU A 572 12.70 26.54 -14.74
C GLU A 572 11.42 25.86 -14.26
N LEU A 573 10.81 25.01 -15.10
CA LEU A 573 9.56 24.33 -14.75
C LEU A 573 9.77 23.18 -13.75
N LEU A 574 10.84 22.40 -13.94
CA LEU A 574 11.05 21.13 -13.26
C LEU A 574 12.31 21.11 -12.37
N GLY A 575 13.07 22.21 -12.32
CA GLY A 575 14.20 22.36 -11.42
C GLY A 575 13.79 22.47 -9.95
N GLY A 576 14.79 22.64 -9.08
CA GLY A 576 14.57 22.84 -7.65
C GLY A 576 13.81 24.13 -7.33
N ASP A 577 13.25 24.19 -6.12
CA ASP A 577 12.48 25.33 -5.63
C ASP A 577 13.26 26.65 -5.78
N ARG A 578 12.62 27.65 -6.41
CA ARG A 578 13.15 29.02 -6.53
C ARG A 578 12.47 29.95 -5.51
N GLY A 579 13.21 30.94 -5.02
CA GLY A 579 12.63 31.99 -4.17
C GLY A 579 11.53 32.75 -4.92
N GLY A 580 10.37 32.94 -4.29
CA GLY A 580 9.21 33.63 -4.88
C GLY A 580 8.31 32.78 -5.79
N GLU A 581 8.57 31.47 -5.92
CA GLU A 581 7.73 30.57 -6.70
C GLU A 581 6.37 30.31 -6.02
N ASP A 582 5.29 30.39 -6.81
CA ASP A 582 3.92 30.16 -6.35
C ASP A 582 3.69 28.68 -5.98
N VAL A 583 2.93 28.45 -4.90
CA VAL A 583 2.55 27.12 -4.40
C VAL A 583 1.84 26.31 -5.48
N ILE A 584 1.03 26.98 -6.32
CA ILE A 584 0.33 26.34 -7.43
C ILE A 584 1.33 25.78 -8.46
N GLN A 585 2.37 26.54 -8.80
CA GLN A 585 3.41 26.08 -9.74
C GLN A 585 4.19 24.90 -9.18
N ARG A 586 4.54 24.93 -7.88
CA ARG A 586 5.16 23.79 -7.19
C ARG A 586 4.27 22.55 -7.22
N ASN A 587 2.96 22.75 -7.05
CA ASN A 587 2.00 21.66 -7.12
C ASN A 587 1.93 21.05 -8.52
N LEU A 588 1.81 21.88 -9.56
CA LEU A 588 1.78 21.46 -10.95
C LEU A 588 3.07 20.76 -11.38
N ARG A 589 4.25 21.19 -10.89
CA ARG A 589 5.52 20.46 -11.07
C ARG A 589 5.43 19.04 -10.50
N GLN A 590 4.95 18.89 -9.27
CA GLN A 590 4.79 17.57 -8.64
C GLN A 590 3.73 16.72 -9.36
N GLN A 591 2.63 17.33 -9.80
CA GLN A 591 1.60 16.65 -10.59
C GLN A 591 2.13 16.23 -11.97
N PHE A 592 2.95 17.05 -12.64
CA PHE A 592 3.63 16.66 -13.88
C PHE A 592 4.50 15.43 -13.68
N ALA A 593 5.27 15.36 -12.59
CA ALA A 593 6.04 14.17 -12.25
C ALA A 593 5.14 12.94 -12.07
N LEU A 594 4.07 13.06 -11.29
CA LEU A 594 3.16 11.96 -10.96
C LEU A 594 2.30 11.49 -12.15
N GLN A 595 1.83 12.42 -12.97
CA GLN A 595 0.86 12.14 -14.02
C GLN A 595 1.51 11.93 -15.39
N VAL A 596 2.66 12.56 -15.67
CA VAL A 596 3.32 12.48 -17.00
C VAL A 596 4.65 11.75 -16.92
N ALA A 597 5.60 12.26 -16.14
CA ALA A 597 6.97 11.76 -16.19
C ALA A 597 7.11 10.32 -15.67
N HIS A 598 6.51 10.01 -14.51
CA HIS A 598 6.58 8.68 -13.92
C HIS A 598 5.88 7.61 -14.77
N PRO A 599 4.63 7.79 -15.25
CA PRO A 599 3.98 6.76 -16.05
C PRO A 599 4.75 6.44 -17.34
N ILE A 600 5.23 7.46 -18.06
CA ILE A 600 6.04 7.25 -19.28
C ILE A 600 7.34 6.51 -18.95
N ALA A 601 8.07 6.94 -17.92
CA ALA A 601 9.32 6.29 -17.53
C ALA A 601 9.12 4.85 -17.03
N LEU A 602 8.04 4.57 -16.31
CA LEU A 602 7.69 3.20 -15.87
C LEU A 602 7.36 2.30 -17.05
N GLU A 603 6.66 2.80 -18.08
CA GLU A 603 6.42 2.05 -19.31
C GLU A 603 7.69 1.81 -20.12
N PHE A 604 8.63 2.77 -20.15
CA PHE A 604 9.97 2.55 -20.72
C PHE A 604 10.73 1.44 -19.99
N MET A 605 10.75 1.49 -18.66
CA MET A 605 11.40 0.44 -17.85
C MET A 605 10.70 -0.91 -18.06
N ARG A 606 9.36 -0.95 -18.10
CA ARG A 606 8.59 -2.18 -18.37
C ARG A 606 8.91 -2.76 -19.74
N ALA A 607 9.02 -1.94 -20.79
CA ALA A 607 9.44 -2.40 -22.11
C ALA A 607 10.87 -2.99 -22.07
N ALA A 608 11.78 -2.35 -21.35
CA ALA A 608 13.16 -2.79 -21.17
C ALA A 608 13.31 -4.12 -20.41
N GLU A 609 12.31 -4.57 -19.63
CA GLU A 609 12.35 -5.89 -18.95
C GLU A 609 12.42 -7.07 -19.93
N THR A 610 12.02 -6.88 -21.19
CA THR A 610 12.05 -7.92 -22.23
C THR A 610 13.19 -7.77 -23.22
N TYR A 611 14.05 -6.76 -23.03
CA TYR A 611 15.18 -6.51 -23.89
C TYR A 611 16.24 -7.61 -23.74
N ASP A 612 16.81 -8.04 -24.86
CA ASP A 612 17.99 -8.92 -24.85
C ASP A 612 19.21 -8.10 -25.29
N PRO A 613 20.15 -7.78 -24.37
CA PRO A 613 21.36 -7.04 -24.70
C PRO A 613 22.24 -7.70 -25.78
N THR A 614 22.04 -8.99 -26.06
CA THR A 614 22.80 -9.73 -27.08
C THR A 614 22.15 -9.69 -28.47
N SER A 615 20.89 -9.21 -28.57
CA SER A 615 20.10 -9.23 -29.81
C SER A 615 20.55 -8.23 -30.89
N GLY A 616 21.60 -7.46 -30.65
CA GLY A 616 22.14 -6.47 -31.59
C GLY A 616 21.45 -5.11 -31.51
N ALA A 617 21.53 -4.31 -32.59
CA ALA A 617 20.94 -2.97 -32.62
C ALA A 617 19.42 -3.06 -32.77
N VAL A 618 18.70 -2.69 -31.70
CA VAL A 618 17.23 -2.54 -31.71
C VAL A 618 16.90 -1.08 -32.01
N ALA A 619 16.09 -0.83 -33.05
CA ALA A 619 15.63 0.51 -33.38
C ALA A 619 14.66 1.03 -32.31
N ALA A 620 14.74 2.33 -31.99
CA ALA A 620 13.83 2.93 -31.04
C ALA A 620 12.38 2.96 -31.58
N GLU A 621 11.43 2.50 -30.79
CA GLU A 621 10.01 2.43 -31.16
C GLU A 621 9.32 3.77 -30.84
N PRO A 622 8.80 4.53 -31.82
CA PRO A 622 8.08 5.76 -31.55
C PRO A 622 6.69 5.47 -30.99
N ARG A 623 6.35 6.05 -29.84
CA ARG A 623 5.02 5.95 -29.23
C ARG A 623 4.42 7.33 -28.97
N ALA A 624 3.13 7.46 -29.25
CA ALA A 624 2.39 8.69 -28.98
C ALA A 624 2.10 8.86 -27.49
N TYR A 625 2.07 10.11 -27.01
CA TYR A 625 1.76 10.48 -25.63
C TYR A 625 0.58 9.69 -25.02
N GLU A 626 -0.55 9.62 -25.72
CA GLU A 626 -1.77 8.97 -25.22
C GLU A 626 -1.59 7.46 -24.95
N SER A 627 -0.63 6.79 -25.61
CA SER A 627 -0.41 5.34 -25.44
C SER A 627 0.20 4.96 -24.09
N PHE A 628 0.71 5.92 -23.32
CA PHE A 628 1.33 5.69 -22.01
C PHE A 628 0.34 5.73 -20.85
N PHE A 629 -0.93 6.07 -21.09
CA PHE A 629 -1.93 6.26 -20.04
C PHE A 629 -3.14 5.37 -20.29
N ALA A 630 -3.54 4.61 -19.27
CA ALA A 630 -4.81 3.87 -19.30
C ALA A 630 -6.01 4.84 -19.36
N GLU A 631 -7.15 4.37 -19.88
CA GLU A 631 -8.38 5.17 -19.87
C GLU A 631 -8.79 5.50 -18.42
N GLY A 632 -9.07 6.78 -18.14
CA GLY A 632 -9.31 7.30 -16.79
C GLY A 632 -8.05 7.67 -15.97
N ALA A 633 -6.85 7.29 -16.43
CA ALA A 633 -5.57 7.64 -15.80
C ALA A 633 -4.83 8.78 -16.53
N LYS A 634 -5.49 9.45 -17.48
CA LYS A 634 -4.90 10.52 -18.28
C LYS A 634 -4.54 11.74 -17.42
N PRO A 635 -3.43 12.43 -17.74
CA PRO A 635 -3.05 13.67 -17.07
C PRO A 635 -4.15 14.72 -17.14
N SER A 636 -4.27 15.54 -16.09
CA SER A 636 -5.22 16.64 -16.03
C SER A 636 -4.88 17.68 -17.09
N ASP A 637 -5.92 18.34 -17.60
CA ASP A 637 -5.72 19.42 -18.57
C ASP A 637 -4.93 20.58 -17.96
N GLU A 638 -4.99 20.78 -16.64
CA GLU A 638 -4.16 21.76 -15.92
C GLU A 638 -2.66 21.45 -16.02
N VAL A 639 -2.26 20.19 -15.88
CA VAL A 639 -0.84 19.76 -16.00
C VAL A 639 -0.34 19.91 -17.42
N VAL A 640 -1.17 19.56 -18.40
CA VAL A 640 -0.83 19.74 -19.82
C VAL A 640 -0.72 21.23 -20.15
N ALA A 641 -1.69 22.04 -19.70
CA ALA A 641 -1.69 23.48 -19.88
C ALA A 641 -0.47 24.14 -19.22
N PHE A 642 -0.05 23.68 -18.04
CA PHE A 642 1.14 24.16 -17.34
C PHE A 642 2.40 24.12 -18.24
N VAL A 643 2.65 23.00 -18.93
CA VAL A 643 3.79 22.87 -19.84
C VAL A 643 3.58 23.65 -21.15
N ASN A 644 2.39 23.52 -21.74
CA ASN A 644 2.07 24.16 -23.03
C ASN A 644 2.11 25.69 -22.93
N GLU A 645 1.55 26.26 -21.86
CA GLU A 645 1.51 27.70 -21.63
C GLU A 645 2.90 28.27 -21.35
N ALA A 646 3.73 27.54 -20.61
CA ALA A 646 5.12 27.93 -20.38
C ALA A 646 5.92 27.98 -21.69
N ALA A 647 5.75 26.97 -22.56
CA ALA A 647 6.35 26.96 -23.89
C ALA A 647 5.84 28.13 -24.75
N ARG A 648 4.52 28.37 -24.76
CA ARG A 648 3.89 29.46 -25.51
C ARG A 648 4.42 30.83 -25.07
N LYS A 649 4.53 31.08 -23.75
CA LYS A 649 5.11 32.32 -23.19
C LYS A 649 6.57 32.53 -23.61
N ARG A 650 7.32 31.44 -23.82
CA ARG A 650 8.71 31.46 -24.33
C ARG A 650 8.79 31.57 -25.86
N GLY A 651 7.65 31.71 -26.55
CA GLY A 651 7.59 31.94 -28.00
C GLY A 651 7.37 30.69 -28.84
N ALA A 652 7.05 29.53 -28.25
CA ALA A 652 6.73 28.34 -29.01
C ALA A 652 5.47 28.53 -29.89
N LYS A 653 5.54 28.10 -31.15
CA LYS A 653 4.44 28.11 -32.10
C LYS A 653 3.95 26.68 -32.34
N GLY A 654 2.70 26.40 -31.98
CA GLY A 654 2.09 25.09 -32.22
C GLY A 654 2.65 23.93 -31.38
N PHE A 655 3.33 24.23 -30.27
CA PHE A 655 3.74 23.19 -29.30
C PHE A 655 2.51 22.68 -28.53
N ASP A 656 2.36 21.36 -28.49
CA ASP A 656 1.43 20.68 -27.60
C ASP A 656 2.06 19.40 -27.06
N LEU A 657 2.14 19.26 -25.74
CA LEU A 657 2.64 18.08 -25.06
C LEU A 657 1.92 16.80 -25.49
N LYS A 658 0.61 16.87 -25.77
CA LYS A 658 -0.20 15.70 -26.16
C LYS A 658 0.19 15.11 -27.52
N VAL A 659 0.91 15.84 -28.36
CA VAL A 659 1.38 15.35 -29.67
C VAL A 659 2.84 14.89 -29.64
N VAL A 660 3.52 15.00 -28.50
CA VAL A 660 4.93 14.59 -28.40
C VAL A 660 5.03 13.08 -28.58
N ILE A 661 5.98 12.67 -29.42
CA ILE A 661 6.33 11.28 -29.65
C ILE A 661 7.53 10.94 -28.76
N PHE A 662 7.38 9.87 -27.98
CA PHE A 662 8.38 9.35 -27.07
C PHE A 662 8.95 8.08 -27.68
N ALA A 663 10.25 8.06 -27.93
CA ALA A 663 10.93 6.90 -28.51
C ALA A 663 11.37 5.93 -27.41
N VAL A 664 10.92 4.68 -27.47
CA VAL A 664 11.35 3.61 -26.57
C VAL A 664 12.71 3.08 -27.06
N ASP A 665 13.80 3.68 -26.58
CA ASP A 665 15.18 3.29 -26.89
C ASP A 665 15.70 2.26 -25.87
N LEU A 666 15.45 0.97 -26.12
CA LEU A 666 15.84 -0.10 -25.18
C LEU A 666 17.36 -0.15 -24.92
N PRO A 667 18.25 -0.05 -25.93
CA PRO A 667 19.69 0.05 -25.69
C PRO A 667 20.10 1.26 -24.85
N GLY A 668 19.49 2.43 -25.12
CA GLY A 668 19.74 3.64 -24.34
C GLY A 668 19.28 3.52 -22.89
N ILE A 669 18.12 2.92 -22.65
CA ILE A 669 17.60 2.65 -21.30
C ILE A 669 18.54 1.69 -20.55
N ASP A 670 18.98 0.59 -21.18
CA ASP A 670 19.91 -0.37 -20.56
C ASP A 670 21.24 0.31 -20.15
N LYS A 671 21.78 1.18 -21.02
CA LYS A 671 22.98 1.97 -20.71
C LYS A 671 22.77 2.88 -19.50
N THR A 672 21.62 3.54 -19.40
CA THR A 672 21.25 4.38 -18.25
C THR A 672 21.19 3.55 -16.96
N VAL A 673 20.54 2.38 -16.99
CA VAL A 673 20.43 1.48 -15.84
C VAL A 673 21.81 1.02 -15.36
N ARG A 674 22.66 0.55 -16.28
CA ARG A 674 24.02 0.09 -15.96
C ARG A 674 24.89 1.19 -15.37
N ALA A 675 24.81 2.42 -15.90
CA ALA A 675 25.59 3.55 -15.41
C ALA A 675 25.22 3.91 -13.96
N GLU A 676 23.92 3.89 -13.63
CA GLU A 676 23.43 4.22 -12.29
C GLU A 676 23.77 3.11 -11.28
N MET A 677 23.60 1.85 -11.66
CA MET A 677 23.78 0.70 -10.76
C MET A 677 25.20 0.16 -10.67
N GLY A 678 26.09 0.49 -11.61
CA GLY A 678 27.51 0.08 -11.61
C GLY A 678 28.24 0.38 -10.31
N ARG A 679 28.03 1.59 -9.77
CA ARG A 679 28.66 2.06 -8.52
C ARG A 679 28.20 1.29 -7.27
N VAL A 680 27.04 0.64 -7.33
CA VAL A 680 26.43 -0.13 -6.24
C VAL A 680 26.78 -1.61 -6.38
N LEU A 681 26.58 -2.20 -7.56
CA LEU A 681 26.73 -3.63 -7.74
C LEU A 681 28.20 -4.08 -7.75
N ALA A 682 29.13 -3.23 -8.18
CA ALA A 682 30.56 -3.55 -8.15
C ALA A 682 31.11 -3.88 -6.75
N PRO A 683 30.95 -3.02 -5.72
CA PRO A 683 31.40 -3.36 -4.37
C PRO A 683 30.65 -4.56 -3.78
N LEU A 684 29.36 -4.75 -4.09
CA LEU A 684 28.61 -5.91 -3.60
C LEU A 684 29.11 -7.23 -4.24
N ALA A 685 29.40 -7.22 -5.54
CA ALA A 685 29.98 -8.36 -6.24
C ALA A 685 31.34 -8.77 -5.66
N GLU A 686 32.17 -7.79 -5.29
CA GLU A 686 33.43 -8.03 -4.61
C GLU A 686 33.24 -8.78 -3.28
N ILE A 687 32.23 -8.40 -2.49
CA ILE A 687 31.92 -9.09 -1.23
C ILE A 687 31.39 -10.50 -1.47
N VAL A 688 30.50 -10.70 -2.44
CA VAL A 688 30.00 -12.03 -2.79
C VAL A 688 31.16 -12.96 -3.17
N HIS A 689 32.12 -12.45 -3.94
CA HIS A 689 33.33 -13.19 -4.28
C HIS A 689 34.21 -13.47 -3.06
N ALA A 690 34.48 -12.45 -2.23
CA ALA A 690 35.35 -12.54 -1.07
C ALA A 690 34.84 -13.52 0.01
N TYR A 691 33.51 -13.62 0.16
CA TYR A 691 32.86 -14.57 1.06
C TYR A 691 32.72 -15.99 0.47
N ASP A 692 33.23 -16.21 -0.75
CA ASP A 692 33.28 -17.51 -1.43
C ASP A 692 31.91 -18.20 -1.49
N CYS A 693 30.86 -17.45 -1.84
CA CYS A 693 29.49 -17.94 -1.88
C CYS A 693 29.31 -19.09 -2.90
N ASP A 694 28.32 -19.95 -2.66
CA ASP A 694 27.95 -21.05 -3.56
C ASP A 694 26.92 -20.61 -4.60
N VAL A 695 25.99 -19.74 -4.20
CA VAL A 695 24.88 -19.24 -5.02
C VAL A 695 24.68 -17.74 -4.75
N LEU A 696 24.35 -16.99 -5.80
CA LEU A 696 23.91 -15.60 -5.71
C LEU A 696 22.46 -15.51 -6.23
N LEU A 697 21.55 -15.05 -5.38
CA LEU A 697 20.17 -14.75 -5.76
C LEU A 697 20.03 -13.26 -6.08
N LEU A 698 19.29 -12.95 -7.14
CA LEU A 698 18.90 -11.58 -7.50
C LEU A 698 17.40 -11.41 -7.35
N SER A 699 17.00 -10.43 -6.53
CA SER A 699 15.60 -10.11 -6.22
C SER A 699 15.30 -8.62 -6.33
N GLY A 700 14.05 -8.27 -6.07
CA GLY A 700 13.55 -6.90 -6.15
C GLY A 700 13.12 -6.54 -7.58
N ARG A 701 12.14 -5.63 -7.71
CA ARG A 701 11.48 -5.36 -9.00
C ARG A 701 12.47 -4.88 -10.08
N PRO A 702 13.37 -3.92 -9.82
CA PRO A 702 14.44 -3.54 -10.74
C PRO A 702 15.36 -4.66 -11.23
N SER A 703 15.51 -5.78 -10.50
CA SER A 703 16.35 -6.91 -10.97
C SER A 703 15.84 -7.58 -12.25
N ARG A 704 14.59 -7.27 -12.66
CA ARG A 704 14.03 -7.66 -13.97
C ARG A 704 14.65 -6.92 -15.14
N LEU A 705 15.34 -5.82 -14.90
CA LEU A 705 16.05 -5.09 -15.94
C LEU A 705 17.32 -5.90 -16.33
N PRO A 706 17.45 -6.32 -17.60
CA PRO A 706 18.55 -7.18 -18.05
C PRO A 706 19.94 -6.63 -17.71
N GLY A 707 20.13 -5.30 -17.78
CA GLY A 707 21.37 -4.63 -17.44
C GLY A 707 21.88 -4.88 -16.03
N ILE A 708 21.01 -5.16 -15.06
CA ILE A 708 21.40 -5.51 -13.68
C ILE A 708 22.14 -6.86 -13.65
N ARG A 709 21.52 -7.88 -14.24
CA ARG A 709 22.09 -9.22 -14.30
C ARG A 709 23.35 -9.24 -15.16
N ALA A 710 23.32 -8.56 -16.31
CA ALA A 710 24.45 -8.50 -17.22
C ALA A 710 25.67 -7.81 -16.58
N LEU A 711 25.47 -6.71 -15.85
CA LEU A 711 26.52 -6.05 -15.09
C LEU A 711 27.14 -6.98 -14.04
N LEU A 712 26.33 -7.75 -13.31
CA LEU A 712 26.86 -8.75 -12.38
C LEU A 712 27.63 -9.88 -13.07
N MET A 713 27.15 -10.34 -14.23
CA MET A 713 27.87 -11.33 -15.04
C MET A 713 29.22 -10.79 -15.52
N GLU A 714 29.32 -9.50 -15.86
CA GLU A 714 30.58 -8.85 -16.24
C GLU A 714 31.53 -8.69 -15.05
N LEU A 715 30.99 -8.45 -13.85
CA LEU A 715 31.76 -8.35 -12.61
C LEU A 715 32.24 -9.72 -12.08
N LEU A 716 31.67 -10.82 -12.58
CA LEU A 716 32.03 -12.21 -12.27
C LEU A 716 32.16 -12.53 -10.75
N PRO A 717 31.18 -12.18 -9.89
CA PRO A 717 31.22 -12.57 -8.48
C PRO A 717 31.20 -14.09 -8.31
N LEU A 718 30.47 -14.78 -9.21
CA LEU A 718 30.33 -16.22 -9.34
C LEU A 718 30.16 -16.62 -10.82
N PRO A 719 30.38 -17.90 -11.17
CA PRO A 719 30.01 -18.44 -12.47
C PRO A 719 28.53 -18.19 -12.83
N PRO A 720 28.18 -17.92 -14.10
CA PRO A 720 26.82 -17.53 -14.52
C PRO A 720 25.69 -18.48 -14.08
N GLU A 721 25.95 -19.78 -14.05
CA GLU A 721 24.98 -20.81 -13.64
C GLU A 721 24.64 -20.78 -12.13
N ARG A 722 25.42 -20.05 -11.34
CA ARG A 722 25.22 -19.85 -9.90
C ARG A 722 24.58 -18.50 -9.57
N VAL A 723 24.31 -17.68 -10.58
CA VAL A 723 23.61 -16.40 -10.45
C VAL A 723 22.16 -16.57 -10.89
N ILE A 724 21.26 -16.67 -9.90
CA ILE A 724 19.85 -16.99 -10.09
C ILE A 724 19.02 -15.72 -9.97
N SER A 725 18.39 -15.31 -11.08
CA SER A 725 17.40 -14.24 -11.08
C SER A 725 16.03 -14.79 -10.69
N LEU A 726 15.48 -14.33 -9.57
CA LEU A 726 14.26 -14.93 -9.03
C LEU A 726 13.03 -14.70 -9.90
N HIS A 727 12.97 -13.60 -10.68
CA HIS A 727 11.87 -13.36 -11.60
C HIS A 727 11.73 -14.41 -12.72
N ASP A 728 12.81 -15.13 -13.04
CA ASP A 728 12.82 -16.22 -14.02
C ASP A 728 12.83 -17.60 -13.35
N TYR A 729 12.94 -17.63 -12.02
CA TYR A 729 13.05 -18.85 -11.25
C TYR A 729 11.72 -19.60 -11.21
N ARG A 730 11.75 -20.88 -11.59
CA ARG A 730 10.58 -21.76 -11.61
C ARG A 730 10.29 -22.28 -10.20
N VAL A 731 9.53 -21.48 -9.45
CA VAL A 731 9.18 -21.75 -8.05
C VAL A 731 8.18 -22.90 -7.87
N GLY A 732 7.33 -23.17 -8.87
CA GLY A 732 6.36 -24.27 -8.82
C GLY A 732 4.95 -23.86 -8.34
N ALA A 733 4.03 -24.83 -8.27
CA ALA A 733 2.60 -24.58 -8.05
C ALA A 733 2.23 -24.10 -6.64
N TRP A 734 3.10 -24.30 -5.65
CA TRP A 734 2.85 -23.93 -4.25
C TRP A 734 2.92 -22.41 -4.01
N TYR A 735 3.57 -21.67 -4.91
CA TYR A 735 3.83 -20.25 -4.74
C TYR A 735 2.57 -19.42 -5.08
N PRO A 736 2.08 -18.55 -4.18
CA PRO A 736 0.81 -17.84 -4.38
C PRO A 736 0.81 -16.89 -5.58
N PHE A 737 1.92 -16.16 -5.77
CA PHE A 737 2.07 -15.11 -6.79
C PHE A 737 2.74 -15.61 -8.07
N ARG A 738 2.52 -16.86 -8.44
CA ARG A 738 3.18 -17.49 -9.59
C ARG A 738 2.52 -17.08 -10.90
N ASP A 739 3.32 -16.96 -11.96
CA ASP A 739 2.81 -16.82 -13.31
C ASP A 739 2.25 -18.16 -13.86
N ALA A 740 1.67 -18.12 -15.06
CA ALA A 740 1.17 -19.31 -15.76
C ALA A 740 2.25 -20.37 -16.07
N ARG A 741 3.54 -19.99 -16.02
CA ARG A 741 4.71 -20.88 -16.22
C ARG A 741 5.30 -21.39 -14.91
N LEU A 742 4.64 -21.12 -13.77
CA LEU A 742 5.06 -21.48 -12.42
C LEU A 742 6.37 -20.79 -11.99
N ARG A 743 6.59 -19.55 -12.46
CA ARG A 743 7.70 -18.68 -12.08
C ARG A 743 7.24 -17.57 -11.15
N VAL A 744 8.19 -16.93 -10.47
CA VAL A 744 7.89 -15.73 -9.68
C VAL A 744 7.65 -14.55 -10.65
N GLU A 745 6.41 -14.05 -10.74
CA GLU A 745 6.10 -12.94 -11.67
C GLU A 745 6.71 -11.61 -11.19
N ASP A 746 6.43 -11.26 -9.93
CA ASP A 746 6.92 -10.03 -9.29
C ASP A 746 7.88 -10.38 -8.14
N PRO A 747 9.19 -10.14 -8.29
CA PRO A 747 10.18 -10.45 -7.25
C PRO A 747 9.91 -9.79 -5.90
N LYS A 748 9.13 -8.71 -5.80
CA LYS A 748 8.79 -8.14 -4.49
C LYS A 748 8.00 -9.13 -3.61
N THR A 749 7.31 -10.08 -4.23
CA THR A 749 6.50 -11.08 -3.51
C THR A 749 7.35 -12.15 -2.80
N THR A 750 8.64 -12.32 -3.16
CA THR A 750 9.52 -13.32 -2.52
C THR A 750 9.80 -13.00 -1.07
N VAL A 751 9.82 -11.72 -0.73
CA VAL A 751 10.04 -11.25 0.64
C VAL A 751 8.87 -11.65 1.55
N ALA A 752 7.64 -11.31 1.14
CA ALA A 752 6.45 -11.64 1.92
C ALA A 752 6.24 -13.17 2.02
N VAL A 753 6.44 -13.92 0.93
CA VAL A 753 6.36 -15.38 0.94
C VAL A 753 7.48 -16.01 1.76
N GLY A 754 8.68 -15.42 1.73
CA GLY A 754 9.81 -15.84 2.56
C GLY A 754 9.55 -15.67 4.05
N ALA A 755 8.95 -14.56 4.45
CA ALA A 755 8.54 -14.33 5.83
C ALA A 755 7.42 -15.29 6.27
N MET A 756 6.51 -15.65 5.38
CA MET A 756 5.58 -16.76 5.60
C MET A 756 6.33 -18.08 5.88
N ILE A 757 7.32 -18.42 5.05
CA ILE A 757 8.12 -19.64 5.25
C ILE A 757 8.89 -19.57 6.58
N ALA A 758 9.43 -18.41 6.94
CA ALA A 758 10.10 -18.21 8.23
C ALA A 758 9.15 -18.46 9.42
N ALA A 759 7.90 -17.99 9.32
CA ALA A 759 6.88 -18.17 10.35
C ALA A 759 6.40 -19.62 10.48
N LEU A 760 6.32 -20.35 9.37
CA LEU A 760 5.81 -21.72 9.34
C LEU A 760 6.91 -22.78 9.49
N GLY A 761 8.12 -22.51 9.01
CA GLY A 761 9.22 -23.46 8.88
C GLY A 761 9.78 -24.00 10.19
N GLN A 762 9.41 -23.43 11.34
CA GLN A 762 9.82 -23.98 12.65
C GLN A 762 9.11 -25.30 12.97
N SER A 763 7.86 -25.51 12.51
CA SER A 763 7.08 -26.68 12.91
C SER A 763 5.89 -27.05 12.02
N GLN A 764 5.51 -26.22 11.05
CA GLN A 764 4.24 -26.36 10.31
C GLN A 764 4.43 -26.75 8.84
N LEU A 765 5.67 -26.73 8.32
CA LEU A 765 5.96 -27.11 6.94
C LEU A 765 6.46 -28.56 6.87
N PRO A 766 5.80 -29.42 6.08
CA PRO A 766 6.32 -30.76 5.83
C PRO A 766 7.61 -30.67 5.01
N ASP A 767 8.54 -31.59 5.29
CA ASP A 767 9.82 -31.76 4.57
C ASP A 767 10.73 -30.51 4.58
N PHE A 768 10.46 -29.55 5.46
CA PHE A 768 11.25 -28.33 5.62
C PHE A 768 11.21 -27.84 7.07
N SER A 769 12.29 -28.08 7.82
CA SER A 769 12.49 -27.54 9.16
C SER A 769 13.59 -26.50 9.16
N PHE A 770 13.30 -25.29 9.64
CA PHE A 770 14.19 -24.14 9.58
C PHE A 770 14.16 -23.35 10.89
N ARG A 771 15.35 -23.09 11.46
CA ARG A 771 15.52 -22.28 12.68
C ARG A 771 15.51 -20.79 12.37
N SER A 772 14.33 -20.27 12.04
CA SER A 772 14.12 -18.85 11.75
C SER A 772 14.36 -17.92 12.95
N ASP A 773 14.39 -18.46 14.16
CA ASP A 773 14.77 -17.74 15.40
C ASP A 773 16.26 -17.38 15.46
N LEU A 774 17.10 -18.02 14.64
CA LEU A 774 18.53 -17.72 14.53
C LEU A 774 18.83 -16.62 13.50
N LEU A 775 17.87 -16.26 12.65
CA LEU A 775 17.97 -15.06 11.82
C LEU A 775 17.77 -13.84 12.71
N ARG A 776 18.88 -13.20 13.08
CA ARG A 776 18.88 -11.97 13.88
C ARG A 776 19.45 -10.83 13.07
N SER A 777 18.69 -9.74 12.98
CA SER A 777 19.20 -8.50 12.43
C SER A 777 20.32 -7.92 13.30
N ARG A 778 21.42 -7.52 12.65
CA ARG A 778 22.67 -7.00 13.21
C ARG A 778 22.95 -5.56 12.77
N SER A 779 23.74 -4.81 13.54
CA SER A 779 24.18 -3.46 13.15
C SER A 779 25.18 -3.51 11.99
N ILE A 780 25.06 -2.54 11.06
CA ILE A 780 26.05 -2.31 9.99
C ILE A 780 27.07 -1.23 10.36
N ALA A 781 26.84 -0.49 11.45
CA ALA A 781 27.68 0.62 11.87
C ALA A 781 28.90 0.11 12.66
N LYS A 782 30.05 -0.03 11.98
CA LYS A 782 31.32 -0.45 12.60
C LYS A 782 32.37 0.65 12.69
N PHE A 783 32.37 1.54 11.71
CA PHE A 783 33.29 2.67 11.59
C PHE A 783 32.45 3.94 11.47
N ILE A 784 32.56 4.85 12.43
CA ILE A 784 31.70 6.03 12.54
C ILE A 784 32.56 7.28 12.53
N GLY A 785 32.13 8.32 11.82
CA GLY A 785 32.80 9.61 11.83
C GLY A 785 32.17 10.62 10.88
N LYS A 786 32.92 11.70 10.61
CA LYS A 786 32.45 12.79 9.75
C LYS A 786 32.47 12.40 8.29
N LEU A 787 31.39 12.67 7.58
CA LEU A 787 31.31 12.51 6.13
C LEU A 787 31.81 13.75 5.40
N ASP A 788 32.53 13.54 4.30
CA ASP A 788 32.87 14.60 3.36
C ASP A 788 31.65 15.03 2.50
N GLY A 789 31.82 16.07 1.68
CA GLY A 789 30.75 16.57 0.80
C GLY A 789 30.27 15.55 -0.24
N GLY A 790 31.06 14.52 -0.53
CA GLY A 790 30.70 13.39 -1.38
C GLY A 790 30.06 12.23 -0.63
N GLY A 791 29.84 12.37 0.69
CA GLY A 791 29.27 11.33 1.54
C GLY A 791 30.24 10.18 1.87
N ARG A 792 31.55 10.37 1.71
CA ARG A 792 32.56 9.37 2.05
C ARG A 792 33.10 9.61 3.45
N LEU A 793 33.41 8.53 4.16
CA LEU A 793 34.08 8.57 5.45
C LEU A 793 35.60 8.40 5.25
N GLN A 794 36.36 9.50 5.35
CA GLN A 794 37.81 9.45 5.21
C GLN A 794 38.44 8.84 6.46
N ARG A 795 39.65 8.27 6.34
CA ARG A 795 40.38 7.72 7.51
C ARG A 795 40.68 8.78 8.57
N ALA A 796 40.96 10.01 8.15
CA ALA A 796 41.26 11.12 9.05
C ALA A 796 40.02 11.65 9.80
N ASP A 797 38.83 11.36 9.28
CA ASP A 797 37.54 11.83 9.84
C ASP A 797 36.86 10.75 10.71
N LEU A 798 37.53 9.61 10.93
CA LEU A 798 37.04 8.50 11.73
C LEU A 798 37.09 8.87 13.22
N VAL A 799 35.96 8.71 13.92
CA VAL A 799 35.84 8.95 15.36
C VAL A 799 35.84 7.62 16.11
N TYR A 800 35.05 6.66 15.65
CA TYR A 800 34.94 5.33 16.26
C TYR A 800 35.32 4.23 15.27
N SER A 801 35.98 3.20 15.78
CA SER A 801 36.43 2.05 15.00
C SER A 801 36.10 0.75 15.71
N GLY A 802 35.64 -0.27 14.97
CA GLY A 802 35.34 -1.58 15.53
C GLY A 802 34.13 -1.58 16.47
N VAL A 803 33.15 -0.71 16.23
CA VAL A 803 31.93 -0.64 17.02
C VAL A 803 31.15 -1.96 16.92
N ASP A 804 30.70 -2.50 18.04
CA ASP A 804 29.91 -3.73 18.12
C ASP A 804 28.59 -3.51 18.88
N LEU A 805 27.62 -2.88 18.23
CA LEU A 805 26.30 -2.62 18.81
C LEU A 805 25.43 -3.89 18.95
N ASP A 806 25.92 -5.05 18.49
CA ASP A 806 25.20 -6.32 18.65
C ASP A 806 25.52 -6.99 19.99
N ASP A 807 26.65 -6.63 20.62
CA ASP A 807 26.99 -7.01 21.98
C ASP A 807 26.27 -6.09 22.98
N ARG A 808 25.48 -6.69 23.87
CA ARG A 808 24.69 -5.95 24.87
C ARG A 808 25.56 -5.35 25.97
N GLU A 809 26.77 -5.86 26.14
CA GLU A 809 27.74 -5.37 27.12
C GLU A 809 28.68 -4.33 26.49
N TYR A 810 28.59 -4.09 25.18
CA TYR A 810 29.42 -3.10 24.51
C TYR A 810 28.95 -1.68 24.85
N GLU A 811 29.83 -0.94 25.51
CA GLU A 811 29.68 0.49 25.75
C GLU A 811 30.51 1.26 24.72
N LEU A 812 29.87 2.24 24.08
CA LEU A 812 30.57 3.13 23.16
C LEU A 812 31.52 4.04 23.99
N PRO A 813 32.82 4.09 23.68
CA PRO A 813 33.75 4.88 24.48
C PRO A 813 33.45 6.37 24.36
N GLU A 814 33.64 7.14 25.44
CA GLU A 814 33.59 8.60 25.37
C GLU A 814 34.80 9.11 24.57
N THR A 815 34.55 9.48 23.31
CA THR A 815 35.59 9.99 22.40
C THR A 815 35.15 11.34 21.89
N ALA A 816 35.90 12.36 22.25
CA ALA A 816 35.56 13.71 21.84
C ALA A 816 36.03 14.00 20.41
N PHE A 817 35.23 14.73 19.64
CA PHE A 817 35.58 15.16 18.28
C PHE A 817 35.31 16.65 18.06
N GLU A 818 35.93 17.21 17.02
CA GLU A 818 35.81 18.65 16.73
C GLU A 818 34.52 18.98 15.96
N PHE A 819 33.74 19.90 16.51
CA PHE A 819 32.61 20.53 15.82
C PHE A 819 32.97 21.96 15.42
N ARG A 820 33.03 22.18 14.11
CA ARG A 820 33.36 23.48 13.50
C ARG A 820 32.15 24.18 12.87
N GLY A 821 31.01 23.52 12.86
CA GLY A 821 29.80 23.93 12.15
C GLY A 821 29.03 22.72 11.65
N PRO A 822 27.88 22.94 10.97
CA PRO A 822 26.99 21.87 10.55
C PRO A 822 27.74 20.74 9.85
N MET A 823 27.57 19.51 10.34
CA MET A 823 28.28 18.34 9.83
C MET A 823 27.39 17.10 9.81
N TRP A 824 27.70 16.21 8.89
CA TRP A 824 27.05 14.91 8.78
C TRP A 824 27.94 13.86 9.41
N LEU A 825 27.41 13.16 10.41
CA LEU A 825 28.01 11.93 10.92
C LEU A 825 27.44 10.75 10.15
N GLY A 826 28.30 9.81 9.82
CA GLY A 826 27.91 8.60 9.12
C GLY A 826 28.73 7.41 9.54
N ALA A 827 28.35 6.25 9.02
CA ALA A 827 29.02 5.00 9.30
C ALA A 827 29.21 4.12 8.07
N ARG A 828 30.21 3.25 8.14
CA ARG A 828 30.43 2.16 7.18
C ARG A 828 30.74 0.86 7.91
N GLN A 829 30.53 -0.26 7.23
CA GLN A 829 30.76 -1.59 7.80
C GLN A 829 32.20 -2.09 7.65
N LEU A 830 32.89 -1.68 6.58
CA LEU A 830 34.26 -2.12 6.27
C LEU A 830 35.27 -0.98 6.43
N ASP A 831 36.51 -1.28 6.82
CA ASP A 831 37.58 -0.29 6.92
C ASP A 831 38.20 0.08 5.56
N LEU A 832 37.35 0.53 4.63
CA LEU A 832 37.74 0.92 3.28
C LEU A 832 37.14 2.28 2.93
N VAL A 833 38.00 3.25 2.59
CA VAL A 833 37.58 4.63 2.22
C VAL A 833 36.62 4.65 1.04
N ARG A 834 36.81 3.75 0.08
CA ARG A 834 35.93 3.61 -1.08
C ARG A 834 34.58 2.98 -0.77
N TRP A 835 34.42 2.36 0.41
CA TRP A 835 33.16 1.72 0.78
C TRP A 835 32.12 2.81 1.06
N PRO A 836 30.91 2.71 0.49
CA PRO A 836 29.85 3.68 0.74
C PRO A 836 29.57 3.82 2.25
N ALA A 837 29.39 5.05 2.70
CA ALA A 837 28.98 5.34 4.07
C ALA A 837 27.51 5.75 4.10
N ALA A 838 26.78 5.29 5.12
CA ALA A 838 25.42 5.70 5.42
C ALA A 838 25.43 6.92 6.34
N ARG A 839 24.53 7.88 6.12
CA ARG A 839 24.30 8.99 7.06
C ARG A 839 23.61 8.45 8.32
N LEU A 840 24.07 8.89 9.48
CA LEU A 840 23.45 8.56 10.77
C LEU A 840 22.82 9.80 11.40
N TYR A 841 23.58 10.87 11.56
CA TYR A 841 23.13 12.07 12.26
C TYR A 841 23.52 13.35 11.52
N ALA A 842 22.66 14.36 11.62
CA ALA A 842 23.00 15.75 11.36
C ALA A 842 23.36 16.40 12.69
N LEU A 843 24.51 17.05 12.77
CA LEU A 843 24.89 17.84 13.92
C LEU A 843 24.93 19.31 13.51
N GLU A 844 24.11 20.14 14.13
CA GLU A 844 23.99 21.57 13.86
C GLU A 844 23.69 22.36 15.14
N PHE A 845 23.78 23.69 15.05
CA PHE A 845 23.36 24.56 16.13
C PHE A 845 21.83 24.56 16.23
N ALA A 846 21.28 24.47 17.44
CA ALA A 846 19.84 24.46 17.67
C ALA A 846 19.12 25.71 17.13
N LYS A 847 19.83 26.85 17.03
CA LYS A 847 19.31 28.10 16.48
C LYS A 847 20.37 28.85 15.67
N PRO A 848 19.99 29.56 14.60
CA PRO A 848 20.93 30.36 13.79
C PRO A 848 21.69 31.41 14.61
N GLU A 849 21.06 32.03 15.61
CA GLU A 849 21.70 33.05 16.44
C GLU A 849 22.84 32.47 17.28
N TYR A 850 22.76 31.19 17.65
CA TYR A 850 23.86 30.50 18.34
C TYR A 850 25.03 30.27 17.40
N ALA A 851 24.77 29.91 16.13
CA ALA A 851 25.83 29.77 15.14
C ALA A 851 26.59 31.09 14.95
N GLU A 852 25.88 32.22 14.86
CA GLU A 852 26.50 33.55 14.72
C GLU A 852 27.28 33.96 15.97
N ARG A 853 26.68 33.79 17.15
CA ARG A 853 27.28 34.16 18.44
C ARG A 853 28.56 33.39 18.71
N HIS A 854 28.54 32.08 18.45
CA HIS A 854 29.62 31.17 18.78
C HIS A 854 30.57 30.88 17.60
N ALA A 855 30.39 31.53 16.46
CA ALA A 855 31.23 31.32 15.27
C ALA A 855 32.73 31.47 15.59
N ARG A 856 33.09 32.47 16.43
CA ARG A 856 34.47 32.75 16.85
C ARG A 856 35.02 31.81 17.91
N GLU A 857 34.16 30.98 18.50
CA GLU A 857 34.51 30.03 19.58
C GLU A 857 34.76 28.61 19.02
N THR A 858 34.51 28.38 17.73
CA THR A 858 34.81 27.10 17.07
C THR A 858 36.33 26.91 16.85
N PRO A 859 36.86 25.66 16.90
CA PRO A 859 36.16 24.39 17.08
C PRO A 859 35.71 24.14 18.52
N PHE A 860 34.48 23.63 18.67
CA PHE A 860 34.06 22.99 19.91
C PHE A 860 34.59 21.56 19.98
N LYS A 861 34.89 21.09 21.18
CA LYS A 861 35.19 19.69 21.46
C LYS A 861 33.96 19.09 22.13
N ILE A 862 33.25 18.23 21.39
CA ILE A 862 32.01 17.56 21.81
C ILE A 862 32.34 16.14 22.23
#